data_AF-A0A7Y7TEI6-F1
#
_entry.id   AF-A0A7Y7TEI6-F1
#
_cell.length_a   1.000
_cell.length_b   1.000
_cell.length_c   1.000
_cell.angle_alpha   90.00
_cell.angle_beta   90.00
_cell.angle_gamma   90.00
#
_symmetry.space_group_name_H-M   'P 1'
#
loop_
_entity.id
_entity.type
_entity.pdbx_description
1 polymer ?
#
loop_
_entity_poly.entity_id
_entity_poly.type
_entity_poly.pdbx_seq_one_letter_code
_entity_poly.pdbx_strand_id
1 'polypeptide(L)'
;MKQLVAVTVTLALFLLIVPLNAGAVDAPHYNPATGFTCVNCHTGQLTLGSTGYNNVCQTCHRPGDPQAGINPLTLADQADPFKNHSSTGLKRLYQTSHRWEGSDVVPAAGAQLPLQAAMTSSSLRARSGNALACVRCHTPHFNTNGKFLRVPNDQDQLCLDCHRSRNVTSHLKGSHPVNVNYNSVAGSFNKPPLNSNPANSTSDLNSRLVATGGNLVCSTCHGVHFTDSRSSTIDGRANFANLSSGDGFLLRTSRRGVAVASGQPDQLNLCSNCHAGKKSHNLIGQDIQCSDCHGAHVEYDPNDPTGSKGTNVSLIRRNITTKAGFPRSIFFRYTGSRREYKNAQGTGVCQGCHDVPAPGTGNAPPEHASEDPKVCNSCHFHNSINGSFSGSCVRCHGNPPTIATPGGPNGLAAPAINASPGPGAHWTHVKTRGMSCNACHNGYTTKAMPSNSVDMGFAINATNVPGFTGSVTTGVFNTTNTLNAPYTMAGAASAAGANQTCSAVYCHGATLTGGSIVAPSWVGTGQALCGSCHGATLAAPPTTAGHLRHAGGGVAGRLGLSCSMCHGAVTDTTHVNGTVSWNMAALGATAQYKTPTGAFSQSGSSGVLAPSATFGQCSNIYCHSNVQGSAGVGTPTVFGQPTWGGAALTCGSCHKDMGTDTTATGSHVRHAQTAGLACATCHSGMGHDTASHADGLINLAFSGAAAGTTYTKGSAFAPGKGYGSCSASYCHGATLPPSNPPRPAPAWNIPFPTGNSVLGNGIAGGTNPGSGACAQCHGYPPQNGHATSGCSGCHTHLNSDNLTFNNPSLHMNGTIDVIAGGGACDSCHGYPPASVGFVGVHGNWSSARTENYPGGGGAHAIQSHISKLAKPSEGFSNCSKCHSAADHRMSPVAFNPSQNIRVSINQLFRFEAARQARYTSNRLDGNAHLTGGCTNISCHYGATPKWDPNH
;
A
#
# COMPACT_ATOMS: atom_id res chain seq x y z
N MET A 1 -95.67 45.70 77.01
CA MET A 1 -95.99 45.91 75.57
C MET A 1 -95.20 47.05 74.90
N LYS A 2 -95.05 48.24 75.50
CA LYS A 2 -94.35 49.37 74.86
C LYS A 2 -92.85 49.16 74.58
N GLN A 3 -92.14 48.39 75.41
CA GLN A 3 -90.72 48.07 75.17
C GLN A 3 -90.50 47.02 74.08
N LEU A 4 -91.40 46.05 73.92
CA LEU A 4 -91.28 45.06 72.85
C LEU A 4 -91.47 45.71 71.48
N VAL A 5 -92.45 46.59 71.33
CA VAL A 5 -92.69 47.32 70.07
C VAL A 5 -91.50 48.21 69.72
N ALA A 6 -90.90 48.88 70.71
CA ALA A 6 -89.71 49.71 70.49
C ALA A 6 -88.49 48.88 70.05
N VAL A 7 -88.24 47.72 70.66
CA VAL A 7 -87.12 46.85 70.26
C VAL A 7 -87.35 46.26 68.86
N THR A 8 -88.57 45.82 68.54
CA THR A 8 -88.87 45.27 67.21
C THR A 8 -88.78 46.33 66.11
N VAL A 9 -89.25 47.56 66.37
CA VAL A 9 -89.15 48.67 65.42
C VAL A 9 -87.70 49.13 65.27
N THR A 10 -86.91 49.13 66.35
CA THR A 10 -85.49 49.50 66.27
C THR A 10 -84.69 48.43 65.52
N LEU A 11 -84.95 47.14 65.73
CA LEU A 11 -84.32 46.06 64.96
C LEU A 11 -84.73 46.09 63.49
N ALA A 12 -86.01 46.38 63.20
CA ALA A 12 -86.52 46.50 61.85
C ALA A 12 -85.91 47.70 61.11
N LEU A 13 -85.79 48.86 61.79
CA LEU A 13 -85.07 50.00 61.22
C LEU A 13 -83.58 49.71 61.06
N PHE A 14 -82.93 49.03 62.01
CA PHE A 14 -81.51 48.68 61.88
C PHE A 14 -81.27 47.71 60.70
N LEU A 15 -82.18 46.76 60.46
CA LEU A 15 -82.16 45.86 59.30
C LEU A 15 -82.47 46.57 57.97
N LEU A 16 -83.16 47.72 58.00
CA LEU A 16 -83.45 48.55 56.82
C LEU A 16 -82.33 49.56 56.51
N ILE A 17 -81.50 49.93 57.51
CA ILE A 17 -80.43 50.94 57.35
C ILE A 17 -79.06 50.30 57.12
N VAL A 18 -78.86 49.01 57.45
CA VAL A 18 -77.68 48.30 56.95
C VAL A 18 -77.88 48.12 55.45
N PRO A 19 -77.07 48.76 54.57
CA PRO A 19 -77.05 48.33 53.19
C PRO A 19 -76.62 46.86 53.24
N LEU A 20 -77.58 45.96 52.99
CA LEU A 20 -77.25 44.72 52.35
C LEU A 20 -76.61 45.15 51.04
N ASN A 21 -75.30 45.37 51.06
CA ASN A 21 -74.47 45.37 49.87
C ASN A 21 -74.56 43.95 49.30
N ALA A 22 -75.72 43.62 48.74
CA ALA A 22 -75.84 42.75 47.60
C ALA A 22 -75.14 43.51 46.47
N GLY A 23 -73.80 43.55 46.56
CA GLY A 23 -72.97 44.07 45.49
C GLY A 23 -73.37 43.31 44.25
N ALA A 24 -73.71 44.04 43.19
CA ALA A 24 -73.97 43.45 41.90
C ALA A 24 -72.82 42.49 41.57
N VAL A 25 -73.16 41.25 41.26
CA VAL A 25 -72.18 40.25 40.83
C VAL A 25 -71.95 40.46 39.34
N ASP A 26 -70.70 40.71 38.96
CA ASP A 26 -70.37 40.91 37.56
C ASP A 26 -70.58 39.60 36.74
N ALA A 27 -71.15 39.74 35.54
CA ALA A 27 -71.25 38.65 34.58
C ALA A 27 -69.84 38.07 34.29
N PRO A 28 -69.65 36.74 34.24
CA PRO A 28 -70.68 35.71 34.00
C PRO A 28 -71.15 34.94 35.25
N HIS A 29 -70.76 35.36 36.46
CA HIS A 29 -71.08 34.65 37.72
C HIS A 29 -72.49 34.93 38.25
N TYR A 30 -73.24 35.81 37.58
CA TYR A 30 -74.67 36.01 37.77
C TYR A 30 -75.38 36.03 36.41
N ASN A 31 -76.22 35.04 36.19
CA ASN A 31 -77.12 34.95 35.05
C ASN A 31 -78.39 34.16 35.45
N PRO A 32 -79.49 34.86 35.76
CA PRO A 32 -80.75 34.22 36.13
C PRO A 32 -81.30 33.30 35.03
N ALA A 33 -81.05 33.61 33.76
CA ALA A 33 -81.56 32.83 32.62
C ALA A 33 -80.97 31.42 32.53
N THR A 34 -79.83 31.19 33.18
CA THR A 34 -79.12 29.92 33.21
C THR A 34 -79.02 29.32 34.61
N GLY A 35 -79.76 29.88 35.58
CA GLY A 35 -79.82 29.39 36.95
C GLY A 35 -78.66 29.82 37.85
N PHE A 36 -77.71 30.64 37.38
CA PHE A 36 -76.64 31.19 38.21
C PHE A 36 -77.13 32.43 38.95
N THR A 37 -77.83 32.23 40.07
CA THR A 37 -78.33 33.31 40.93
C THR A 37 -77.56 33.36 42.24
N CYS A 38 -77.60 34.52 42.92
CA CYS A 38 -77.00 34.68 44.25
C CYS A 38 -77.50 33.61 45.23
N VAL A 39 -78.80 33.27 45.14
CA VAL A 39 -79.41 32.23 45.99
C VAL A 39 -78.76 30.88 45.72
N ASN A 40 -78.68 30.43 44.46
CA ASN A 40 -78.11 29.11 44.14
C ASN A 40 -76.64 28.98 44.52
N CYS A 41 -75.86 30.06 44.38
CA CYS A 41 -74.45 30.07 44.80
C CYS A 41 -74.31 30.00 46.34
N HIS A 42 -75.04 30.83 47.08
CA HIS A 42 -74.90 30.90 48.54
C HIS A 42 -75.61 29.75 49.27
N THR A 43 -76.73 29.20 48.76
CA THR A 43 -77.38 28.03 49.36
C THR A 43 -76.57 26.76 49.14
N GLY A 44 -75.95 26.59 47.97
CA GLY A 44 -75.01 25.50 47.71
C GLY A 44 -73.77 25.56 48.61
N GLN A 45 -73.30 26.76 48.97
CA GLN A 45 -72.24 26.93 49.95
C GLN A 45 -72.66 26.50 51.37
N LEU A 46 -73.91 26.77 51.78
CA LEU A 46 -74.42 26.42 53.10
C LEU A 46 -74.56 24.90 53.30
N THR A 47 -74.80 24.15 52.22
CA THR A 47 -74.97 22.67 52.28
C THR A 47 -73.64 21.90 52.36
N LEU A 48 -72.53 22.52 51.95
CA LEU A 48 -71.22 21.86 51.86
C LEU A 48 -70.36 21.99 53.14
N GLY A 49 -70.78 22.78 54.13
CA GLY A 49 -70.05 22.97 55.40
C GLY A 49 -68.68 23.65 55.27
N SER A 50 -67.90 23.68 56.37
CA SER A 50 -66.54 24.27 56.42
C SER A 50 -65.47 23.46 55.67
N THR A 51 -65.86 22.35 55.05
CA THR A 51 -65.00 21.48 54.24
C THR A 51 -65.29 21.69 52.76
N GLY A 52 -64.31 22.18 52.00
CA GLY A 52 -64.42 22.24 50.54
C GLY A 52 -64.87 23.59 49.97
N TYR A 53 -64.28 24.69 50.42
CA TYR A 53 -64.50 26.02 49.82
C TYR A 53 -64.19 26.03 48.30
N ASN A 54 -63.28 25.17 47.85
CA ASN A 54 -62.98 24.97 46.43
C ASN A 54 -64.02 24.12 45.68
N ASN A 55 -64.77 23.26 46.39
CA ASN A 55 -65.81 22.41 45.79
C ASN A 55 -66.93 23.26 45.19
N VAL A 56 -67.25 24.41 45.80
CA VAL A 56 -68.24 25.35 45.27
C VAL A 56 -67.85 25.82 43.87
N CYS A 57 -66.58 26.21 43.65
CA CYS A 57 -66.10 26.63 42.34
C CYS A 57 -66.09 25.46 41.35
N GLN A 58 -65.60 24.29 41.78
CA GLN A 58 -65.49 23.09 40.94
C GLN A 58 -66.85 22.50 40.54
N THR A 59 -67.93 22.72 41.30
CA THR A 59 -69.27 22.24 40.92
C THR A 59 -69.77 22.87 39.62
N CYS A 60 -69.40 24.12 39.37
CA CYS A 60 -69.75 24.86 38.15
C CYS A 60 -68.61 24.75 37.12
N HIS A 61 -67.36 24.82 37.55
CA HIS A 61 -66.18 24.66 36.69
C HIS A 61 -65.82 23.19 36.44
N ARG A 62 -66.81 22.30 36.30
CA ARG A 62 -66.59 20.90 35.92
C ARG A 62 -66.77 20.69 34.42
N PRO A 63 -66.09 19.69 33.82
CA PRO A 63 -66.37 19.30 32.43
C PRO A 63 -67.87 19.00 32.23
N GLY A 64 -68.46 19.58 31.19
CA GLY A 64 -69.86 19.37 30.83
C GLY A 64 -70.87 20.32 31.49
N ASP A 65 -70.45 21.26 32.34
CA ASP A 65 -71.34 22.31 32.83
C ASP A 65 -71.72 23.30 31.69
N PRO A 66 -73.01 23.65 31.50
CA PRO A 66 -73.46 24.42 30.35
C PRO A 66 -72.90 25.84 30.21
N GLN A 67 -72.41 26.46 31.29
CA GLN A 67 -71.93 27.85 31.26
C GLN A 67 -70.52 28.01 31.82
N ALA A 68 -70.21 27.36 32.95
CA ALA A 68 -68.89 27.42 33.57
C ALA A 68 -67.97 26.28 33.10
N GLY A 69 -68.52 25.25 32.45
CA GLY A 69 -67.78 24.12 31.89
C GLY A 69 -66.91 24.46 30.67
N ILE A 70 -66.98 25.70 30.19
CA ILE A 70 -66.03 26.27 29.20
C ILE A 70 -64.64 26.55 29.81
N ASN A 71 -64.53 26.58 31.14
CA ASN A 71 -63.27 26.70 31.88
C ASN A 71 -63.21 25.59 32.94
N PRO A 72 -63.12 24.31 32.55
CA PRO A 72 -63.19 23.22 33.50
C PRO A 72 -61.88 23.07 34.28
N LEU A 73 -61.97 22.80 35.58
CA LEU A 73 -60.84 22.43 36.44
C LEU A 73 -61.22 21.23 37.30
N THR A 74 -60.35 20.24 37.35
CA THR A 74 -60.55 19.01 38.12
C THR A 74 -59.45 18.83 39.16
N LEU A 75 -59.68 17.97 40.17
CA LEU A 75 -58.67 17.65 41.17
C LEU A 75 -57.37 17.09 40.57
N ALA A 76 -57.46 16.43 39.40
CA ALA A 76 -56.30 15.90 38.68
C ALA A 76 -55.42 17.00 38.07
N ASP A 77 -55.92 18.23 37.90
CA ASP A 77 -55.16 19.34 37.33
C ASP A 77 -54.22 20.01 38.35
N GLN A 78 -54.35 19.71 39.64
CA GLN A 78 -53.48 20.30 40.68
C GLN A 78 -52.01 19.89 40.49
N ALA A 79 -51.13 20.88 40.49
CA ALA A 79 -49.70 20.71 40.40
C ALA A 79 -49.11 19.99 41.62
N ASP A 80 -48.24 19.01 41.38
CA ASP A 80 -47.48 18.32 42.42
C ASP A 80 -45.98 18.15 42.07
N PRO A 81 -45.23 19.25 41.94
CA PRO A 81 -43.81 19.19 41.60
C PRO A 81 -42.94 18.55 42.69
N PHE A 82 -43.47 18.42 43.92
CA PHE A 82 -42.76 17.88 45.08
C PHE A 82 -43.27 16.49 45.52
N LYS A 83 -44.16 15.88 44.73
CA LYS A 83 -44.69 14.52 44.95
C LYS A 83 -45.32 14.33 46.35
N ASN A 84 -46.00 15.35 46.84
CA ASN A 84 -46.63 15.37 48.17
C ASN A 84 -48.16 15.53 48.09
N HIS A 85 -48.75 15.31 46.91
CA HIS A 85 -50.18 15.25 46.70
C HIS A 85 -50.68 13.80 46.75
N SER A 86 -51.76 13.56 47.50
CA SER A 86 -52.40 12.24 47.55
C SER A 86 -53.12 11.98 46.22
N SER A 87 -52.74 10.92 45.51
CA SER A 87 -53.38 10.49 44.26
C SER A 87 -54.51 9.46 44.49
N THR A 88 -54.83 9.15 45.76
CA THR A 88 -55.83 8.15 46.13
C THR A 88 -57.19 8.48 45.51
N GLY A 89 -57.71 7.58 44.66
CA GLY A 89 -58.99 7.75 43.96
C GLY A 89 -58.91 8.44 42.59
N LEU A 90 -57.75 8.95 42.18
CA LEU A 90 -57.54 9.56 40.86
C LEU A 90 -56.87 8.56 39.90
N LYS A 91 -57.48 8.31 38.75
CA LYS A 91 -56.91 7.41 37.71
C LYS A 91 -55.72 8.02 36.96
N ARG A 92 -55.60 9.36 36.95
CA ARG A 92 -54.54 10.11 36.25
C ARG A 92 -54.35 11.48 36.90
N LEU A 93 -53.10 11.97 36.93
CA LEU A 93 -52.77 13.35 37.28
C LEU A 93 -52.39 14.13 36.00
N TYR A 94 -53.06 15.25 35.77
CA TYR A 94 -52.79 16.16 34.65
C TYR A 94 -51.81 17.26 35.05
N GLN A 95 -51.87 17.77 36.28
CA GLN A 95 -50.91 18.75 36.83
C GLN A 95 -50.73 20.01 35.98
N THR A 96 -51.82 20.53 35.41
CA THR A 96 -51.82 21.66 34.48
C THR A 96 -52.19 23.00 35.14
N SER A 97 -52.41 23.01 36.46
CA SER A 97 -52.90 24.17 37.19
C SER A 97 -52.35 24.25 38.62
N HIS A 98 -52.25 25.45 39.17
CA HIS A 98 -51.67 25.70 40.51
C HIS A 98 -52.37 24.89 41.61
N ARG A 99 -51.68 24.53 42.69
CA ARG A 99 -52.27 23.68 43.75
C ARG A 99 -53.24 24.44 44.67
N TRP A 100 -54.54 24.45 44.37
CA TRP A 100 -55.54 25.22 45.14
C TRP A 100 -56.13 24.51 46.36
N GLU A 101 -55.64 23.35 46.81
CA GLU A 101 -56.01 22.72 48.10
C GLU A 101 -54.79 22.42 48.99
N GLY A 102 -53.60 22.84 48.57
CA GLY A 102 -52.37 22.73 49.35
C GLY A 102 -52.25 23.84 50.38
N SER A 103 -51.32 23.70 51.32
CA SER A 103 -50.93 24.76 52.26
C SER A 103 -50.56 26.05 51.51
N ASP A 104 -50.95 27.22 52.05
CA ASP A 104 -50.49 28.52 51.56
C ASP A 104 -49.03 28.82 51.96
N VAL A 105 -48.44 28.00 52.84
CA VAL A 105 -47.02 28.03 53.22
C VAL A 105 -46.34 26.73 52.81
N VAL A 106 -45.41 26.83 51.86
CA VAL A 106 -44.64 25.69 51.33
C VAL A 106 -43.18 26.12 51.14
N PRO A 107 -42.27 25.81 52.09
CA PRO A 107 -40.87 26.25 52.02
C PRO A 107 -40.15 25.81 50.75
N ALA A 108 -40.39 24.58 50.26
CA ALA A 108 -39.81 24.09 49.00
C ALA A 108 -40.24 24.90 47.76
N ALA A 109 -41.43 25.49 47.79
CA ALA A 109 -41.94 26.38 46.76
C ALA A 109 -41.52 27.86 46.97
N GLY A 110 -40.82 28.17 48.08
CA GLY A 110 -40.57 29.54 48.52
C GLY A 110 -41.85 30.31 48.89
N ALA A 111 -42.95 29.59 49.15
CA ALA A 111 -44.26 30.16 49.43
C ALA A 111 -44.41 30.49 50.92
N GLN A 112 -44.90 31.70 51.20
CA GLN A 112 -45.14 32.26 52.53
C GLN A 112 -46.55 32.85 52.59
N LEU A 113 -47.03 33.17 53.80
CA LEU A 113 -48.35 33.77 53.99
C LEU A 113 -48.49 35.08 53.17
N PRO A 114 -49.61 35.28 52.45
CA PRO A 114 -49.87 36.53 51.75
C PRO A 114 -50.06 37.69 52.74
N LEU A 115 -49.62 38.88 52.35
CA LEU A 115 -49.69 40.09 53.16
C LEU A 115 -50.82 41.02 52.71
N GLN A 116 -51.25 40.93 51.45
CA GLN A 116 -52.25 41.87 50.92
C GLN A 116 -53.64 41.63 51.49
N ALA A 117 -54.26 42.70 51.99
CA ALA A 117 -55.60 42.69 52.60
C ALA A 117 -56.68 42.11 51.66
N ALA A 118 -56.58 42.35 50.36
CA ALA A 118 -57.50 41.81 49.37
C ALA A 118 -57.54 40.26 49.35
N MET A 119 -56.44 39.61 49.75
CA MET A 119 -56.32 38.16 49.83
C MET A 119 -56.49 37.62 51.25
N THR A 120 -56.42 38.46 52.30
CA THR A 120 -56.48 38.03 53.71
C THR A 120 -57.74 38.48 54.48
N SER A 121 -58.51 39.42 53.95
CA SER A 121 -59.74 39.97 54.55
C SER A 121 -60.89 38.95 54.63
N SER A 122 -61.96 39.31 55.36
CA SER A 122 -63.22 38.53 55.49
C SER A 122 -63.05 37.10 56.03
N SER A 123 -62.02 36.88 56.85
CA SER A 123 -61.67 35.57 57.43
C SER A 123 -61.44 34.47 56.37
N LEU A 124 -61.05 34.85 55.14
CA LEU A 124 -60.87 33.91 54.03
C LEU A 124 -59.91 32.77 54.38
N ARG A 125 -58.84 33.04 55.14
CA ARG A 125 -57.87 32.04 55.58
C ARG A 125 -58.45 31.03 56.57
N ALA A 126 -59.26 31.50 57.51
CA ALA A 126 -59.96 30.61 58.45
C ALA A 126 -61.02 29.77 57.72
N ARG A 127 -61.72 30.36 56.74
CA ARG A 127 -62.75 29.68 55.92
C ARG A 127 -62.16 28.65 54.94
N SER A 128 -60.91 28.81 54.51
CA SER A 128 -60.20 27.83 53.67
C SER A 128 -59.36 26.83 54.47
N GLY A 129 -59.44 26.84 55.81
CA GLY A 129 -58.70 25.89 56.65
C GLY A 129 -57.17 26.00 56.52
N ASN A 130 -56.65 27.21 56.31
CA ASN A 130 -55.23 27.48 56.01
C ASN A 130 -54.70 26.87 54.69
N ALA A 131 -55.58 26.33 53.85
CA ALA A 131 -55.23 25.96 52.48
C ALA A 131 -55.28 27.18 51.55
N LEU A 132 -54.47 27.13 50.50
CA LEU A 132 -54.73 27.88 49.28
C LEU A 132 -56.13 27.49 48.77
N ALA A 133 -56.79 28.39 48.04
CA ALA A 133 -58.13 28.19 47.50
C ALA A 133 -58.34 29.12 46.30
N CYS A 134 -59.26 28.77 45.39
CA CYS A 134 -59.57 29.58 44.19
C CYS A 134 -59.85 31.04 44.58
N VAL A 135 -60.59 31.23 45.68
CA VAL A 135 -60.98 32.55 46.18
C VAL A 135 -59.85 33.35 46.82
N ARG A 136 -58.64 32.78 46.96
CA ARG A 136 -57.48 33.55 47.42
C ARG A 136 -57.00 34.45 46.28
N CYS A 137 -57.13 34.01 45.04
CA CYS A 137 -56.76 34.78 43.85
C CYS A 137 -57.98 35.46 43.20
N HIS A 138 -59.14 34.79 43.23
CA HIS A 138 -60.34 35.25 42.54
C HIS A 138 -61.44 35.75 43.48
N THR A 139 -62.25 36.70 43.02
CA THR A 139 -63.47 37.13 43.67
C THR A 139 -64.64 36.97 42.70
N PRO A 140 -65.67 36.17 43.02
CA PRO A 140 -66.79 35.96 42.10
C PRO A 140 -67.66 37.22 41.92
N HIS A 141 -67.56 38.19 42.84
CA HIS A 141 -68.45 39.35 42.88
C HIS A 141 -68.05 40.49 41.93
N PHE A 142 -66.75 40.70 41.69
CA PHE A 142 -66.27 41.89 40.98
C PHE A 142 -65.13 41.55 40.01
N ASN A 143 -65.15 42.14 38.81
CA ASN A 143 -64.16 41.89 37.76
C ASN A 143 -63.27 43.11 37.48
N THR A 144 -63.04 43.96 38.49
CA THR A 144 -62.30 45.23 38.35
C THR A 144 -60.88 45.06 37.77
N ASN A 145 -60.20 43.97 38.11
CA ASN A 145 -58.83 43.70 37.63
C ASN A 145 -58.78 42.74 36.41
N GLY A 146 -59.94 42.40 35.83
CA GLY A 146 -60.04 41.35 34.82
C GLY A 146 -59.82 39.94 35.38
N LYS A 147 -60.41 38.92 34.73
CA LYS A 147 -60.38 37.51 35.16
C LYS A 147 -60.78 37.31 36.64
N PHE A 148 -61.58 38.22 37.18
CA PHE A 148 -62.05 38.21 38.56
C PHE A 148 -60.93 38.23 39.60
N LEU A 149 -59.75 38.78 39.27
CA LEU A 149 -58.62 38.81 40.20
C LEU A 149 -58.85 39.81 41.33
N ARG A 150 -58.48 39.42 42.55
CA ARG A 150 -58.57 40.28 43.75
C ARG A 150 -57.54 41.40 43.78
N VAL A 151 -56.43 41.22 43.07
CA VAL A 151 -55.32 42.16 42.96
C VAL A 151 -54.93 42.26 41.49
N PRO A 152 -54.52 43.43 40.99
CA PRO A 152 -53.84 43.55 39.70
C PRO A 152 -52.66 42.57 39.60
N ASN A 153 -52.42 42.00 38.41
CA ASN A 153 -51.35 41.02 38.21
C ASN A 153 -50.65 41.17 36.85
N ASP A 154 -50.40 42.41 36.46
CA ASP A 154 -49.63 42.78 35.26
C ASP A 154 -48.11 42.64 35.46
N GLN A 155 -47.64 42.60 36.71
CA GLN A 155 -46.24 42.38 37.10
C GLN A 155 -46.11 41.33 38.23
N ASP A 156 -46.97 40.31 38.19
CA ASP A 156 -46.98 39.18 39.13
C ASP A 156 -47.14 39.55 40.62
N GLN A 157 -47.85 40.64 40.91
CA GLN A 157 -48.09 41.11 42.28
C GLN A 157 -48.79 40.04 43.16
N LEU A 158 -49.68 39.22 42.59
CA LEU A 158 -50.29 38.08 43.30
C LEU A 158 -49.25 37.02 43.65
N CYS A 159 -48.39 36.66 42.68
CA CYS A 159 -47.37 35.63 42.86
C CYS A 159 -46.34 36.09 43.90
N LEU A 160 -45.91 37.34 43.81
CA LEU A 160 -44.88 37.91 44.67
C LEU A 160 -45.36 38.11 46.11
N ASP A 161 -46.66 38.20 46.38
CA ASP A 161 -47.14 38.31 47.77
C ASP A 161 -46.81 37.04 48.59
N CYS A 162 -47.03 35.86 47.99
CA CYS A 162 -46.68 34.57 48.61
C CYS A 162 -45.23 34.16 48.33
N HIS A 163 -44.73 34.32 47.10
CA HIS A 163 -43.39 33.88 46.66
C HIS A 163 -42.33 34.98 46.77
N ARG A 164 -42.50 35.98 47.64
CA ARG A 164 -41.58 37.12 47.84
C ARG A 164 -40.13 36.74 48.08
N SER A 165 -39.86 35.56 48.64
CA SER A 165 -38.49 35.03 48.80
C SER A 165 -37.73 34.88 47.48
N ARG A 166 -38.44 34.79 46.35
CA ARG A 166 -37.89 34.71 44.99
C ARG A 166 -37.84 36.06 44.27
N ASN A 167 -38.33 37.14 44.89
CA ASN A 167 -38.27 38.49 44.35
C ASN A 167 -36.85 39.07 44.52
N VAL A 168 -35.94 38.63 43.67
CA VAL A 168 -34.53 39.04 43.71
C VAL A 168 -34.13 39.68 42.39
N THR A 169 -33.19 40.61 42.44
CA THR A 169 -32.64 41.28 41.25
C THR A 169 -31.34 40.64 40.74
N SER A 170 -30.84 39.61 41.44
CA SER A 170 -29.60 38.92 41.09
C SER A 170 -29.67 37.43 41.44
N HIS A 171 -29.14 36.59 40.55
CA HIS A 171 -29.02 35.15 40.78
C HIS A 171 -28.15 34.80 41.99
N LEU A 172 -27.28 35.74 42.42
CA LEU A 172 -26.47 35.60 43.63
C LEU A 172 -27.29 35.48 44.92
N LYS A 173 -28.60 35.75 44.85
CA LYS A 173 -29.54 35.54 45.96
C LYS A 173 -30.27 34.21 45.88
N GLY A 174 -29.86 33.29 45.00
CA GLY A 174 -30.40 31.93 44.93
C GLY A 174 -31.71 31.79 44.17
N SER A 175 -32.07 32.75 43.32
CA SER A 175 -33.23 32.64 42.43
C SER A 175 -32.97 33.42 41.14
N HIS A 176 -33.59 33.02 40.02
CA HIS A 176 -33.56 33.84 38.81
C HIS A 176 -34.05 35.27 39.10
N PRO A 177 -33.37 36.30 38.57
CA PRO A 177 -33.80 37.68 38.71
C PRO A 177 -35.19 37.91 38.11
N VAL A 178 -36.05 38.61 38.83
CA VAL A 178 -37.37 39.06 38.34
C VAL A 178 -37.51 40.56 38.56
N ASN A 179 -38.46 41.19 37.87
CA ASN A 179 -38.62 42.65 37.82
C ASN A 179 -37.35 43.36 37.32
N VAL A 180 -36.63 42.70 36.41
CA VAL A 180 -35.44 43.25 35.74
C VAL A 180 -35.70 43.36 34.24
N ASN A 181 -35.21 44.43 33.62
CA ASN A 181 -35.33 44.60 32.17
C ASN A 181 -34.38 43.62 31.45
N TYR A 182 -34.95 42.67 30.71
CA TYR A 182 -34.21 41.61 30.05
C TYR A 182 -33.28 42.14 28.93
N ASN A 183 -33.68 43.21 28.25
CA ASN A 183 -32.89 43.77 27.17
C ASN A 183 -31.62 44.45 27.70
N SER A 184 -31.63 44.97 28.93
CA SER A 184 -30.48 45.64 29.55
C SER A 184 -29.56 44.72 30.37
N VAL A 185 -29.89 43.45 30.60
CA VAL A 185 -29.01 42.57 31.39
C VAL A 185 -27.71 42.22 30.65
N ALA A 186 -26.59 42.26 31.37
CA ALA A 186 -25.27 41.88 30.86
C ALA A 186 -25.11 40.35 30.82
N GLY A 187 -24.51 39.82 29.76
CA GLY A 187 -24.24 38.39 29.58
C GLY A 187 -24.63 37.86 28.20
N SER A 188 -24.28 36.61 27.92
CA SER A 188 -24.63 35.92 26.67
C SER A 188 -26.06 35.40 26.72
N PHE A 189 -26.99 36.22 26.24
CA PHE A 189 -28.42 35.89 26.16
C PHE A 189 -28.94 36.00 24.73
N ASN A 190 -29.93 35.18 24.38
CA ASN A 190 -30.69 35.35 23.14
C ASN A 190 -31.66 36.52 23.34
N LYS A 191 -31.44 37.64 22.62
CA LYS A 191 -32.30 38.82 22.69
C LYS A 191 -32.88 39.06 21.28
N PRO A 192 -34.17 38.72 21.04
CA PRO A 192 -35.16 38.16 21.96
C PRO A 192 -34.94 36.67 22.31
N PRO A 193 -35.58 36.14 23.37
CA PRO A 193 -35.61 34.71 23.67
C PRO A 193 -36.10 33.87 22.48
N LEU A 194 -35.53 32.67 22.32
CA LEU A 194 -35.95 31.73 21.27
C LEU A 194 -37.21 30.97 21.71
N ASN A 195 -38.07 30.62 20.74
CA ASN A 195 -39.23 29.76 20.97
C ASN A 195 -38.90 28.31 20.55
N SER A 196 -39.02 27.37 21.49
CA SER A 196 -38.77 25.94 21.26
C SER A 196 -39.74 25.31 20.26
N ASN A 197 -40.92 25.92 20.04
CA ASN A 197 -41.88 25.50 19.02
C ASN A 197 -42.58 26.73 18.41
N PRO A 198 -42.13 27.23 17.26
CA PRO A 198 -42.74 28.39 16.60
C PRO A 198 -44.22 28.23 16.25
N ALA A 199 -44.70 26.99 16.05
CA ALA A 199 -46.13 26.73 15.80
C ALA A 199 -46.99 26.87 17.06
N ASN A 200 -46.37 26.91 18.23
CA ASN A 200 -47.03 27.11 19.51
C ASN A 200 -46.70 28.51 20.07
N SER A 201 -47.64 29.44 19.94
CA SER A 201 -47.49 30.80 20.45
C SER A 201 -47.52 30.87 21.98
N THR A 202 -48.03 29.85 22.67
CA THR A 202 -48.12 29.88 24.14
C THR A 202 -46.80 29.56 24.82
N SER A 203 -45.89 28.86 24.11
CA SER A 203 -44.52 28.60 24.54
C SER A 203 -43.53 29.71 24.20
N ASP A 204 -43.97 30.74 23.48
CA ASP A 204 -43.14 31.91 23.18
C ASP A 204 -42.97 32.80 24.41
N LEU A 205 -41.81 32.69 25.07
CA LEU A 205 -41.47 33.50 26.23
C LEU A 205 -41.27 34.99 25.86
N ASN A 206 -40.88 35.29 24.63
CA ASN A 206 -40.69 36.67 24.19
C ASN A 206 -42.02 37.42 24.13
N SER A 207 -43.11 36.78 23.69
CA SER A 207 -44.45 37.37 23.72
C SER A 207 -44.85 37.84 25.13
N ARG A 208 -44.45 37.09 26.16
CA ARG A 208 -44.72 37.42 27.57
C ARG A 208 -43.85 38.55 28.07
N LEU A 209 -42.58 38.53 27.69
CA LEU A 209 -41.64 39.59 28.00
C LEU A 209 -42.07 40.94 27.39
N VAL A 210 -42.57 40.93 26.15
CA VAL A 210 -43.11 42.13 25.49
C VAL A 210 -44.36 42.64 26.22
N ALA A 211 -45.25 41.74 26.65
CA ALA A 211 -46.46 42.10 27.38
C ALA A 211 -46.19 42.81 28.73
N THR A 212 -44.99 42.62 29.31
CA THR A 212 -44.54 43.26 30.55
C THR A 212 -43.55 44.40 30.31
N GLY A 213 -43.51 44.97 29.10
CA GLY A 213 -42.63 46.09 28.76
C GLY A 213 -41.14 45.74 28.73
N GLY A 214 -40.80 44.46 28.52
CA GLY A 214 -39.41 43.98 28.51
C GLY A 214 -38.90 43.49 29.86
N ASN A 215 -39.74 43.46 30.90
CA ASN A 215 -39.36 43.01 32.24
C ASN A 215 -39.55 41.51 32.41
N LEU A 216 -38.50 40.80 32.83
CA LEU A 216 -38.58 39.39 33.17
C LEU A 216 -39.35 39.24 34.48
N VAL A 217 -40.48 38.51 34.44
CA VAL A 217 -41.33 38.24 35.60
C VAL A 217 -41.62 36.74 35.70
N CYS A 218 -42.25 36.29 36.79
CA CYS A 218 -42.57 34.88 37.01
C CYS A 218 -43.43 34.30 35.88
N SER A 219 -44.44 35.05 35.42
CA SER A 219 -45.38 34.66 34.36
C SER A 219 -44.77 34.69 32.96
N THR A 220 -43.53 35.19 32.81
CA THR A 220 -42.74 34.94 31.60
C THR A 220 -42.48 33.44 31.44
N CYS A 221 -42.11 32.75 32.52
CA CYS A 221 -41.81 31.32 32.51
C CYS A 221 -43.02 30.44 32.89
N HIS A 222 -43.88 30.95 33.77
CA HIS A 222 -44.98 30.17 34.35
C HIS A 222 -46.35 30.52 33.77
N GLY A 223 -47.19 29.50 33.63
CA GLY A 223 -48.64 29.65 33.52
C GLY A 223 -49.31 29.17 34.80
N VAL A 224 -50.41 29.81 35.21
CA VAL A 224 -51.07 29.45 36.47
C VAL A 224 -52.09 28.32 36.28
N HIS A 225 -52.74 28.30 35.12
CA HIS A 225 -53.78 27.33 34.75
C HIS A 225 -53.60 26.92 33.29
N PHE A 226 -53.98 25.68 32.97
CA PHE A 226 -53.94 25.11 31.62
C PHE A 226 -52.54 25.14 31.00
N THR A 227 -51.52 24.88 31.81
CA THR A 227 -50.11 24.91 31.44
C THR A 227 -49.41 23.63 31.88
N ASP A 228 -48.89 22.88 30.92
CA ASP A 228 -48.43 21.50 31.13
C ASP A 228 -46.90 21.33 31.06
N SER A 229 -46.11 22.41 31.02
CA SER A 229 -44.65 22.34 30.90
C SER A 229 -44.16 21.70 29.60
N ARG A 230 -44.92 21.77 28.50
CA ARG A 230 -44.49 21.28 27.18
C ARG A 230 -44.78 22.25 26.06
N SER A 231 -43.77 22.51 25.24
CA SER A 231 -43.93 23.30 24.01
C SER A 231 -44.66 22.56 22.88
N SER A 232 -44.82 21.23 22.97
CA SER A 232 -45.52 20.41 21.97
C SER A 232 -47.03 20.61 21.95
N THR A 233 -47.60 21.14 23.03
CA THR A 233 -49.03 21.28 23.27
C THR A 233 -49.35 22.76 23.48
N ILE A 234 -50.39 23.26 22.81
CA ILE A 234 -50.80 24.66 22.94
C ILE A 234 -51.54 24.82 24.26
N ASP A 235 -50.98 25.64 25.16
CA ASP A 235 -51.57 25.91 26.47
C ASP A 235 -52.89 26.70 26.36
N GLY A 236 -53.71 26.58 27.40
CA GLY A 236 -54.89 27.42 27.58
C GLY A 236 -56.22 26.70 27.42
N ARG A 237 -57.28 27.39 27.87
CA ARG A 237 -58.64 26.84 28.02
C ARG A 237 -59.18 26.15 26.76
N ALA A 238 -58.95 26.74 25.58
CA ALA A 238 -59.52 26.28 24.32
C ALA A 238 -58.96 24.92 23.88
N ASN A 239 -57.81 24.53 24.42
CA ASN A 239 -57.11 23.29 24.10
C ASN A 239 -57.01 22.36 25.31
N PHE A 240 -57.79 22.58 26.38
CA PHE A 240 -57.72 21.82 27.63
C PHE A 240 -57.72 20.29 27.40
N ALA A 241 -58.61 19.80 26.53
CA ALA A 241 -58.72 18.37 26.22
C ALA A 241 -57.46 17.78 25.54
N ASN A 242 -56.64 18.63 24.94
CA ASN A 242 -55.42 18.27 24.21
C ASN A 242 -54.13 18.54 25.01
N LEU A 243 -54.24 19.03 26.25
CA LEU A 243 -53.08 19.20 27.12
C LEU A 243 -52.50 17.85 27.53
N SER A 244 -51.17 17.82 27.67
CA SER A 244 -50.48 16.65 28.19
C SER A 244 -50.56 16.59 29.73
N SER A 245 -50.11 15.49 30.32
CA SER A 245 -49.81 15.47 31.75
C SER A 245 -48.52 16.25 31.99
N GLY A 246 -48.63 17.33 32.75
CA GLY A 246 -47.51 18.19 33.12
C GLY A 246 -46.65 17.64 34.25
N ASP A 247 -45.53 18.31 34.48
CA ASP A 247 -44.53 17.96 35.50
C ASP A 247 -44.75 18.68 36.85
N GLY A 248 -45.86 19.43 36.98
CA GLY A 248 -46.23 20.17 38.18
C GLY A 248 -45.49 21.50 38.36
N PHE A 249 -44.50 21.84 37.53
CA PHE A 249 -43.81 23.14 37.61
C PHE A 249 -44.54 24.27 36.84
N LEU A 250 -45.56 23.92 36.06
CA LEU A 250 -46.41 24.85 35.33
C LEU A 250 -45.61 25.82 34.45
N LEU A 251 -44.69 25.27 33.65
CA LEU A 251 -43.84 26.03 32.75
C LEU A 251 -44.55 26.22 31.41
N ARG A 252 -44.37 27.38 30.77
CA ARG A 252 -44.98 27.66 29.44
C ARG A 252 -44.34 26.86 28.30
N THR A 253 -43.16 26.32 28.54
CA THR A 253 -42.37 25.60 27.55
C THR A 253 -41.68 24.40 28.19
N SER A 254 -41.09 23.56 27.36
CA SER A 254 -40.47 22.32 27.80
C SER A 254 -39.27 22.58 28.71
N ARG A 255 -39.32 22.05 29.93
CA ARG A 255 -38.19 22.09 30.87
C ARG A 255 -36.93 21.43 30.29
N ARG A 256 -37.14 20.32 29.58
CA ARG A 256 -36.13 19.58 28.81
C ARG A 256 -36.49 19.65 27.33
N GLY A 257 -35.49 19.81 26.47
CA GLY A 257 -35.61 19.62 25.03
C GLY A 257 -35.76 18.14 24.70
N VAL A 258 -36.15 17.84 23.46
CA VAL A 258 -36.23 16.46 22.99
C VAL A 258 -34.83 15.83 22.99
N ALA A 259 -34.73 14.60 23.51
CA ALA A 259 -33.48 13.85 23.49
C ALA A 259 -33.02 13.64 22.04
N VAL A 260 -31.74 13.87 21.77
CA VAL A 260 -31.16 13.68 20.44
C VAL A 260 -30.08 12.60 20.46
N ALA A 261 -29.91 11.92 19.32
CA ALA A 261 -28.88 10.92 19.14
C ALA A 261 -27.46 11.52 19.21
N SER A 262 -26.46 10.66 19.43
CA SER A 262 -25.04 11.02 19.40
C SER A 262 -24.69 11.86 18.16
N GLY A 263 -23.93 12.95 18.37
CA GLY A 263 -23.49 13.84 17.29
C GLY A 263 -24.55 14.81 16.74
N GLN A 264 -25.80 14.76 17.20
CA GLN A 264 -26.84 15.71 16.80
C GLN A 264 -26.85 16.97 17.68
N PRO A 265 -27.20 18.15 17.15
CA PRO A 265 -27.30 19.37 17.94
C PRO A 265 -28.43 19.29 18.97
N ASP A 266 -28.22 19.89 20.13
CA ASP A 266 -29.22 19.94 21.20
C ASP A 266 -30.49 20.66 20.75
N GLN A 267 -31.64 20.12 21.16
CA GLN A 267 -32.92 20.81 20.99
C GLN A 267 -33.09 21.89 22.04
N LEU A 268 -33.86 22.93 21.69
CA LEU A 268 -34.18 24.02 22.59
C LEU A 268 -34.91 23.51 23.84
N ASN A 269 -34.51 24.02 24.99
CA ASN A 269 -35.13 23.81 26.28
C ASN A 269 -35.35 25.16 26.97
N LEU A 270 -36.08 25.17 28.08
CA LEU A 270 -36.35 26.38 28.85
C LEU A 270 -35.11 27.27 29.06
N CYS A 271 -33.95 26.68 29.34
CA CYS A 271 -32.73 27.41 29.62
C CYS A 271 -32.07 27.94 28.33
N SER A 272 -31.92 27.10 27.30
CA SER A 272 -31.27 27.48 26.04
C SER A 272 -32.11 28.43 25.19
N ASN A 273 -33.41 28.57 25.47
CA ASN A 273 -34.23 29.65 24.92
C ASN A 273 -33.65 31.02 25.24
N CYS A 274 -33.14 31.21 26.45
CA CYS A 274 -32.62 32.49 26.94
C CYS A 274 -31.08 32.55 26.97
N HIS A 275 -30.39 31.47 27.35
CA HIS A 275 -28.94 31.49 27.56
C HIS A 275 -28.16 31.06 26.30
N ALA A 276 -27.55 32.04 25.63
CA ALA A 276 -26.83 31.83 24.38
C ALA A 276 -25.51 31.07 24.58
N GLY A 277 -25.17 30.19 23.63
CA GLY A 277 -23.88 29.49 23.58
C GLY A 277 -23.68 28.38 24.62
N LYS A 278 -24.72 28.04 25.40
CA LYS A 278 -24.72 26.92 26.35
C LYS A 278 -25.23 25.66 25.65
N LYS A 279 -24.52 24.54 25.83
CA LYS A 279 -24.92 23.22 25.27
C LYS A 279 -25.28 22.24 26.38
N SER A 280 -26.09 21.23 26.08
CA SER A 280 -26.29 20.09 26.97
C SER A 280 -25.04 19.20 26.96
N HIS A 281 -24.94 18.31 27.95
CA HIS A 281 -23.86 17.32 28.01
C HIS A 281 -24.32 16.05 27.29
N ASN A 282 -24.41 16.12 25.95
CA ASN A 282 -25.06 15.09 25.13
C ASN A 282 -24.21 14.52 23.98
N LEU A 283 -22.88 14.61 24.05
CA LEU A 283 -21.98 14.21 22.96
C LEU A 283 -22.24 12.82 22.40
N ILE A 284 -22.39 11.84 23.30
CA ILE A 284 -22.56 10.42 22.98
C ILE A 284 -24.01 9.96 23.23
N GLY A 285 -24.97 10.89 23.21
CA GLY A 285 -26.38 10.59 23.46
C GLY A 285 -26.71 10.35 24.94
N GLN A 286 -25.98 10.98 25.88
CA GLN A 286 -26.24 10.83 27.32
C GLN A 286 -27.55 11.48 27.80
N ASP A 287 -28.09 12.43 27.03
CA ASP A 287 -29.26 13.26 27.34
C ASP A 287 -29.22 13.90 28.74
N ILE A 288 -28.08 14.52 29.06
CA ILE A 288 -27.91 15.32 30.28
C ILE A 288 -28.10 16.79 29.94
N GLN A 289 -29.22 17.35 30.37
CA GLN A 289 -29.62 18.72 30.03
C GLN A 289 -29.41 19.69 31.19
N CYS A 290 -29.51 20.99 30.91
CA CYS A 290 -29.29 22.05 31.89
C CYS A 290 -30.08 21.82 33.18
N SER A 291 -31.34 21.42 33.07
CA SER A 291 -32.24 21.24 34.22
C SER A 291 -31.93 19.99 35.06
N ASP A 292 -31.05 19.09 34.61
CA ASP A 292 -30.63 17.92 35.39
C ASP A 292 -29.52 18.29 36.38
N CYS A 293 -28.75 19.35 36.08
CA CYS A 293 -27.71 19.89 36.96
C CYS A 293 -28.12 21.20 37.65
N HIS A 294 -28.99 21.99 37.02
CA HIS A 294 -29.44 23.28 37.53
C HIS A 294 -30.93 23.28 37.88
N GLY A 295 -31.28 23.95 38.97
CA GLY A 295 -32.62 24.46 39.23
C GLY A 295 -32.78 25.89 38.68
N ALA A 296 -34.02 26.36 38.59
CA ALA A 296 -34.32 27.78 38.34
C ALA A 296 -34.29 28.61 39.64
N HIS A 297 -34.46 27.95 40.78
CA HIS A 297 -34.41 28.53 42.11
C HIS A 297 -33.63 27.59 43.01
N VAL A 298 -33.02 28.12 44.07
CA VAL A 298 -32.29 27.31 45.03
C VAL A 298 -33.23 26.27 45.65
N GLU A 299 -32.78 25.02 45.67
CA GLU A 299 -33.51 23.95 46.33
C GLU A 299 -33.50 24.16 47.84
N TYR A 300 -34.69 24.06 48.45
CA TYR A 300 -34.86 24.11 49.89
C TYR A 300 -34.14 22.92 50.54
N ASP A 301 -33.35 23.20 51.57
CA ASP A 301 -32.67 22.20 52.37
C ASP A 301 -33.35 22.12 53.74
N PRO A 302 -34.09 21.05 54.05
CA PRO A 302 -34.72 20.88 55.36
C PRO A 302 -33.71 20.87 56.52
N ASN A 303 -32.45 20.54 56.26
CA ASN A 303 -31.36 20.51 57.24
C ASN A 303 -30.54 21.81 57.27
N ASP A 304 -30.94 22.82 56.49
CA ASP A 304 -30.42 24.19 56.53
C ASP A 304 -31.52 25.19 56.12
N PRO A 305 -32.64 25.25 56.89
CA PRO A 305 -33.81 26.03 56.51
C PRO A 305 -33.54 27.55 56.47
N THR A 306 -32.47 27.99 57.14
CA THR A 306 -32.02 29.39 57.21
C THR A 306 -30.93 29.73 56.20
N GLY A 307 -30.43 28.76 55.41
CA GLY A 307 -29.37 28.99 54.42
C GLY A 307 -27.99 29.30 55.02
N SER A 308 -27.78 28.92 56.28
CA SER A 308 -26.57 29.15 57.08
C SER A 308 -25.32 28.46 56.51
N LYS A 309 -25.48 27.42 55.68
CA LYS A 309 -24.38 26.70 55.03
C LYS A 309 -23.93 27.34 53.71
N GLY A 310 -24.45 28.52 53.37
CA GLY A 310 -24.10 29.29 52.17
C GLY A 310 -25.15 29.17 51.06
N THR A 311 -25.30 30.24 50.28
CA THR A 311 -26.26 30.32 49.18
C THR A 311 -25.68 29.69 47.93
N ASN A 312 -26.37 28.70 47.37
CA ASN A 312 -26.04 28.12 46.08
C ASN A 312 -26.38 29.11 44.94
N VAL A 313 -25.44 30.00 44.65
CA VAL A 313 -25.63 31.09 43.69
C VAL A 313 -25.58 30.66 42.22
N SER A 314 -25.06 29.46 41.94
CA SER A 314 -25.04 28.86 40.60
C SER A 314 -26.29 28.03 40.32
N LEU A 315 -27.22 27.96 41.27
CA LEU A 315 -28.47 27.22 41.18
C LEU A 315 -28.25 25.74 40.84
N ILE A 316 -27.16 25.14 41.31
CA ILE A 316 -26.86 23.71 41.10
C ILE A 316 -27.79 22.85 41.95
N ARG A 317 -28.37 21.79 41.41
CA ARG A 317 -29.19 20.88 42.22
C ARG A 317 -28.37 20.27 43.34
N ARG A 318 -28.91 20.26 44.56
CA ARG A 318 -28.25 19.67 45.73
C ARG A 318 -28.31 18.14 45.70
N ASN A 319 -29.30 17.60 45.00
CA ASN A 319 -29.44 16.16 44.81
C ASN A 319 -29.67 15.86 43.33
N ILE A 320 -28.88 14.93 42.81
CA ILE A 320 -29.07 14.41 41.46
C ILE A 320 -29.23 12.91 41.50
N THR A 321 -30.16 12.39 40.70
CA THR A 321 -30.31 10.96 40.49
C THR A 321 -29.45 10.57 39.31
N THR A 322 -28.43 9.75 39.54
CA THR A 322 -27.60 9.23 38.45
C THR A 322 -28.42 8.32 37.54
N LYS A 323 -27.93 8.07 36.31
CA LYS A 323 -28.57 7.14 35.37
C LYS A 323 -28.70 5.71 35.93
N ALA A 324 -27.89 5.36 36.93
CA ALA A 324 -27.94 4.10 37.67
C ALA A 324 -28.99 4.09 38.81
N GLY A 325 -29.79 5.15 38.97
CA GLY A 325 -30.84 5.25 39.97
C GLY A 325 -30.37 5.64 41.38
N PHE A 326 -29.06 5.76 41.61
CA PHE A 326 -28.53 6.14 42.92
C PHE A 326 -28.59 7.66 43.11
N PRO A 327 -29.17 8.15 44.23
CA PRO A 327 -29.11 9.55 44.60
C PRO A 327 -27.68 9.91 45.02
N ARG A 328 -27.10 10.93 44.40
CA ARG A 328 -25.85 11.55 44.82
C ARG A 328 -26.13 12.99 45.26
N SER A 329 -25.63 13.34 46.44
CA SER A 329 -25.72 14.70 46.95
C SER A 329 -24.53 15.52 46.46
N ILE A 330 -24.84 16.67 45.86
CA ILE A 330 -23.87 17.67 45.47
C ILE A 330 -23.88 18.75 46.55
N PHE A 331 -22.70 19.10 47.04
CA PHE A 331 -22.54 20.22 47.92
C PHE A 331 -21.73 21.31 47.25
N PHE A 332 -22.41 22.38 46.85
CA PHE A 332 -21.82 23.50 46.13
C PHE A 332 -22.12 24.82 46.85
N ARG A 333 -21.18 25.26 47.69
CA ARG A 333 -21.38 26.43 48.56
C ARG A 333 -20.65 27.69 48.12
N TYR A 334 -19.52 27.53 47.43
CA TYR A 334 -18.57 28.61 47.23
C TYR A 334 -18.52 29.14 45.79
N THR A 335 -18.25 30.45 45.65
CA THR A 335 -17.96 31.13 44.39
C THR A 335 -16.45 31.28 44.14
N GLY A 336 -16.06 31.63 42.90
CA GLY A 336 -14.67 31.94 42.57
C GLY A 336 -13.72 30.73 42.54
N SER A 337 -12.52 30.86 43.11
CA SER A 337 -11.49 29.80 43.14
C SER A 337 -11.78 28.68 44.14
N ARG A 338 -12.80 28.83 45.00
CA ARG A 338 -13.18 27.85 46.02
C ARG A 338 -14.27 26.87 45.55
N ARG A 339 -14.60 26.87 44.25
CA ARG A 339 -15.66 26.02 43.68
C ARG A 339 -15.32 24.54 43.87
N GLU A 340 -16.24 23.81 44.48
CA GLU A 340 -16.11 22.38 44.80
C GLU A 340 -16.47 21.51 43.58
N TYR A 341 -15.63 21.49 42.53
CA TYR A 341 -15.84 20.59 41.39
C TYR A 341 -15.50 19.13 41.72
N LYS A 342 -14.43 18.93 42.50
CA LYS A 342 -13.96 17.68 43.09
C LYS A 342 -13.52 18.00 44.52
N ASN A 343 -13.85 17.12 45.47
CA ASN A 343 -13.36 17.20 46.85
C ASN A 343 -13.13 15.80 47.43
N ALA A 344 -12.39 15.75 48.54
CA ALA A 344 -12.08 14.52 49.27
C ALA A 344 -13.32 13.80 49.81
N GLN A 345 -14.43 14.52 50.04
CA GLN A 345 -15.69 13.95 50.55
C GLN A 345 -16.56 13.32 49.45
N GLY A 346 -16.16 13.39 48.17
CA GLY A 346 -16.92 12.82 47.05
C GLY A 346 -18.20 13.58 46.70
N THR A 347 -18.38 14.81 47.21
CA THR A 347 -19.61 15.61 47.06
C THR A 347 -19.49 16.77 46.07
N GLY A 348 -18.38 16.83 45.33
CA GLY A 348 -18.18 17.84 44.30
C GLY A 348 -19.18 17.75 43.16
N VAL A 349 -19.36 18.85 42.40
CA VAL A 349 -20.34 18.93 41.31
C VAL A 349 -20.16 17.83 40.27
N CYS A 350 -18.91 17.53 39.87
CA CYS A 350 -18.63 16.50 38.88
C CYS A 350 -18.82 15.09 39.46
N GLN A 351 -18.41 14.91 40.73
CA GLN A 351 -18.51 13.65 41.47
C GLN A 351 -19.97 13.21 41.71
N GLY A 352 -20.91 14.16 41.70
CA GLY A 352 -22.33 13.86 41.76
C GLY A 352 -22.83 13.04 40.57
N CYS A 353 -22.25 13.22 39.38
CA CYS A 353 -22.67 12.50 38.17
C CYS A 353 -21.83 11.25 37.93
N HIS A 354 -20.51 11.39 37.98
CA HIS A 354 -19.55 10.34 37.67
C HIS A 354 -18.29 10.50 38.51
N ASP A 355 -17.56 9.42 38.69
CA ASP A 355 -16.27 9.50 39.37
C ASP A 355 -15.24 10.18 38.46
N VAL A 356 -14.34 10.98 39.03
CA VAL A 356 -13.25 11.64 38.27
C VAL A 356 -12.12 10.62 38.10
N PRO A 357 -11.72 10.24 36.87
CA PRO A 357 -10.67 9.25 36.66
C PRO A 357 -9.34 9.65 37.29
N ALA A 358 -8.59 8.68 37.82
CA ALA A 358 -7.25 8.94 38.33
C ALA A 358 -6.29 9.29 37.16
N PRO A 359 -5.25 10.12 37.41
CA PRO A 359 -4.17 10.35 36.46
C PRO A 359 -3.65 9.05 35.83
N GLY A 360 -3.47 9.02 34.51
CA GLY A 360 -2.98 7.83 33.78
C GLY A 360 -4.03 6.74 33.54
N THR A 361 -5.28 6.92 33.99
CA THR A 361 -6.39 6.02 33.64
C THR A 361 -6.92 6.36 32.25
N GLY A 362 -6.57 5.57 31.22
CA GLY A 362 -6.94 5.86 29.84
C GLY A 362 -6.25 7.14 29.33
N ASN A 363 -7.02 8.08 28.75
CA ASN A 363 -6.51 9.36 28.25
C ASN A 363 -6.51 10.48 29.32
N ALA A 364 -6.66 10.13 30.60
CA ALA A 364 -6.65 11.06 31.72
C ALA A 364 -5.24 11.65 31.94
N PRO A 365 -5.04 12.96 31.75
CA PRO A 365 -3.72 13.55 31.91
C PRO A 365 -3.39 13.75 33.41
N PRO A 366 -2.14 14.07 33.78
CA PRO A 366 -1.71 14.25 35.17
C PRO A 366 -2.59 15.23 35.98
N GLU A 367 -3.19 16.20 35.30
CA GLU A 367 -3.99 17.28 35.86
C GLU A 367 -5.28 16.79 36.57
N HIS A 368 -5.75 15.56 36.32
CA HIS A 368 -6.89 14.97 37.07
C HIS A 368 -6.61 14.72 38.57
N ALA A 369 -5.35 14.84 39.00
CA ALA A 369 -5.01 14.88 40.42
C ALA A 369 -5.54 16.15 41.11
N SER A 370 -5.64 17.27 40.38
CA SER A 370 -5.95 18.59 40.93
C SER A 370 -7.38 18.72 41.45
N GLU A 371 -7.56 19.55 42.48
CA GLU A 371 -8.85 20.04 42.96
C GLU A 371 -9.10 21.52 42.57
N ASP A 372 -8.14 22.17 41.90
CA ASP A 372 -8.28 23.57 41.50
C ASP A 372 -9.25 23.71 40.31
N PRO A 373 -10.38 24.43 40.45
CA PRO A 373 -11.32 24.64 39.37
C PRO A 373 -10.71 25.33 38.14
N LYS A 374 -9.61 26.10 38.27
CA LYS A 374 -8.91 26.68 37.11
C LYS A 374 -8.28 25.62 36.22
N VAL A 375 -7.76 24.55 36.81
CA VAL A 375 -7.18 23.43 36.08
C VAL A 375 -8.28 22.69 35.34
N CYS A 376 -9.39 22.37 36.01
CA CYS A 376 -10.53 21.72 35.38
C CYS A 376 -11.12 22.56 34.23
N ASN A 377 -11.31 23.87 34.44
CA ASN A 377 -11.91 24.77 33.45
C ASN A 377 -11.05 24.98 32.19
N SER A 378 -9.77 24.60 32.22
CA SER A 378 -8.91 24.65 31.03
C SER A 378 -9.37 23.66 29.96
N CYS A 379 -9.89 22.51 30.40
CA CYS A 379 -10.32 21.38 29.57
C CYS A 379 -11.85 21.14 29.59
N HIS A 380 -12.53 21.40 30.72
CA HIS A 380 -13.95 21.12 30.97
C HIS A 380 -14.74 22.41 31.20
N PHE A 381 -15.54 22.84 30.22
CA PHE A 381 -16.26 24.11 30.28
C PHE A 381 -17.64 24.03 29.59
N HIS A 382 -18.56 24.93 29.96
CA HIS A 382 -19.97 24.92 29.54
C HIS A 382 -20.21 25.10 28.03
N ASN A 383 -19.25 25.70 27.31
CA ASN A 383 -19.42 26.03 25.90
C ASN A 383 -18.51 25.15 25.01
N SER A 384 -18.16 23.95 25.48
CA SER A 384 -17.35 23.02 24.70
C SER A 384 -18.10 22.58 23.45
N ILE A 385 -17.37 22.50 22.33
CA ILE A 385 -17.93 22.03 21.06
C ILE A 385 -18.51 20.63 21.17
N ASN A 386 -17.90 19.83 22.06
CA ASN A 386 -18.26 18.46 22.38
C ASN A 386 -19.37 18.37 23.45
N GLY A 387 -20.10 19.45 23.74
CA GLY A 387 -21.12 19.48 24.80
C GLY A 387 -20.55 19.95 26.14
N SER A 388 -21.41 20.54 26.98
CA SER A 388 -20.99 21.15 28.25
C SER A 388 -20.11 20.21 29.08
N PHE A 389 -19.00 20.72 29.60
CA PHE A 389 -18.04 20.02 30.46
C PHE A 389 -17.36 18.79 29.85
N SER A 390 -17.58 18.49 28.57
CA SER A 390 -16.79 17.47 27.87
C SER A 390 -15.35 17.97 27.68
N GLY A 391 -14.38 17.11 28.02
CA GLY A 391 -12.96 17.40 27.91
C GLY A 391 -12.60 17.78 26.47
N SER A 392 -12.04 18.98 26.28
CA SER A 392 -11.68 19.50 24.97
C SER A 392 -10.16 19.67 24.85
N CYS A 393 -9.43 18.56 24.77
CA CYS A 393 -7.98 18.54 24.55
C CYS A 393 -7.60 19.30 23.26
N VAL A 394 -8.49 19.28 22.27
CA VAL A 394 -8.29 19.95 20.98
C VAL A 394 -8.57 21.45 20.99
N ARG A 395 -8.86 22.04 22.15
CA ARG A 395 -9.06 23.50 22.24
C ARG A 395 -7.75 24.24 21.95
N CYS A 396 -6.65 23.71 22.47
CA CYS A 396 -5.33 24.32 22.32
C CYS A 396 -4.75 24.00 20.94
N HIS A 397 -4.90 22.80 20.40
CA HIS A 397 -4.43 22.46 19.05
C HIS A 397 -5.19 21.25 18.50
N GLY A 398 -5.17 21.08 17.19
CA GLY A 398 -5.77 19.91 16.53
C GLY A 398 -4.97 18.62 16.75
N ASN A 399 -5.60 17.49 16.44
CA ASN A 399 -4.99 16.15 16.56
C ASN A 399 -5.09 15.37 15.23
N PRO A 400 -4.19 15.60 14.26
CA PRO A 400 -3.18 16.66 14.18
C PRO A 400 -3.77 17.98 13.62
N PRO A 401 -3.04 19.10 13.69
CA PRO A 401 -3.41 20.31 12.97
C PRO A 401 -3.41 20.06 11.45
N THR A 402 -4.51 20.36 10.78
CA THR A 402 -4.69 20.24 9.32
C THR A 402 -5.22 21.52 8.66
N ILE A 403 -5.59 22.53 9.45
CA ILE A 403 -5.95 23.87 8.98
C ILE A 403 -5.11 24.92 9.70
N ALA A 404 -4.88 26.07 9.05
CA ALA A 404 -4.02 27.14 9.57
C ALA A 404 -4.70 28.06 10.62
N THR A 405 -5.86 27.67 11.13
CA THR A 405 -6.60 28.42 12.15
C THR A 405 -6.10 28.04 13.55
N PRO A 406 -5.76 28.96 14.46
CA PRO A 406 -5.41 28.61 15.84
C PRO A 406 -6.59 27.96 16.59
N GLY A 407 -6.31 26.86 17.29
CA GLY A 407 -7.24 26.12 18.14
C GLY A 407 -8.28 25.31 17.38
N GLY A 408 -9.05 24.52 18.13
CA GLY A 408 -10.09 23.66 17.57
C GLY A 408 -9.58 22.30 17.07
N PRO A 409 -10.50 21.40 16.66
CA PRO A 409 -10.20 19.99 16.40
C PRO A 409 -9.10 19.73 15.37
N ASN A 410 -8.92 20.67 14.45
CA ASN A 410 -8.01 20.56 13.31
C ASN A 410 -7.02 21.75 13.23
N GLY A 411 -7.06 22.69 14.17
CA GLY A 411 -6.31 23.94 14.05
C GLY A 411 -4.89 23.88 14.62
N LEU A 412 -4.09 24.90 14.33
CA LEU A 412 -2.76 25.12 14.93
C LEU A 412 -2.84 25.34 16.45
N ALA A 413 -1.69 25.39 17.10
CA ALA A 413 -1.62 25.75 18.52
C ALA A 413 -2.19 27.14 18.81
N ALA A 414 -2.97 27.24 19.90
CA ALA A 414 -3.61 28.43 20.44
C ALA A 414 -3.19 28.60 21.92
N PRO A 415 -2.59 29.75 22.29
CA PRO A 415 -2.24 30.87 21.41
C PRO A 415 -1.17 30.49 20.38
N ALA A 416 -1.09 31.27 19.29
CA ALA A 416 -0.18 30.98 18.19
C ALA A 416 1.28 31.01 18.66
N ILE A 417 2.01 29.93 18.40
CA ILE A 417 3.39 29.73 18.88
C ILE A 417 4.47 30.13 17.88
N ASN A 418 4.06 30.50 16.66
CA ASN A 418 4.94 30.86 15.54
C ASN A 418 5.91 29.73 15.09
N ALA A 419 5.59 28.45 15.30
CA ALA A 419 6.45 27.34 14.88
C ALA A 419 6.47 27.13 13.35
N SER A 420 5.36 27.47 12.68
CA SER A 420 5.14 27.25 11.25
C SER A 420 4.04 28.20 10.75
N PRO A 421 4.08 28.66 9.48
CA PRO A 421 3.02 29.44 8.85
C PRO A 421 1.71 28.65 8.63
N GLY A 422 1.72 27.32 8.77
CA GLY A 422 0.55 26.47 8.55
C GLY A 422 0.69 25.06 9.12
N PRO A 423 -0.29 24.17 8.89
CA PRO A 423 -0.22 22.78 9.34
C PRO A 423 0.86 21.97 8.59
N GLY A 424 1.30 22.42 7.41
CA GLY A 424 2.30 21.72 6.59
C GLY A 424 1.86 20.29 6.25
N ALA A 425 2.79 19.34 6.29
CA ALA A 425 2.58 17.97 5.83
C ALA A 425 1.80 17.06 6.81
N HIS A 426 1.18 17.59 7.88
CA HIS A 426 0.42 16.80 8.84
C HIS A 426 -0.68 15.95 8.18
N TRP A 427 -1.43 16.52 7.21
CA TRP A 427 -2.47 15.77 6.50
C TRP A 427 -1.87 14.55 5.77
N THR A 428 -0.80 14.76 5.01
CA THR A 428 -0.13 13.70 4.27
C THR A 428 0.39 12.61 5.21
N HIS A 429 1.09 12.98 6.29
CA HIS A 429 1.67 11.99 7.20
C HIS A 429 0.60 11.23 8.01
N VAL A 430 -0.41 11.91 8.53
CA VAL A 430 -1.40 11.24 9.41
C VAL A 430 -2.57 10.66 8.63
N LYS A 431 -3.15 11.39 7.68
CA LYS A 431 -4.33 10.92 6.92
C LYS A 431 -3.96 10.07 5.72
N THR A 432 -2.93 10.45 4.96
CA THR A 432 -2.53 9.66 3.77
C THR A 432 -1.64 8.48 4.14
N ARG A 433 -0.73 8.62 5.12
CA ARG A 433 0.20 7.55 5.52
C ARG A 433 -0.18 6.80 6.80
N GLY A 434 -1.18 7.25 7.55
CA GLY A 434 -1.57 6.60 8.79
C GLY A 434 -0.51 6.65 9.89
N MET A 435 0.42 7.62 9.84
CA MET A 435 1.46 7.75 10.86
C MET A 435 0.85 8.20 12.19
N SER A 436 1.31 7.58 13.29
CA SER A 436 0.97 8.02 14.64
C SER A 436 1.70 9.32 14.98
N CYS A 437 1.12 10.11 15.87
CA CYS A 437 1.74 11.35 16.33
C CYS A 437 3.13 11.07 16.93
N ASN A 438 3.27 9.94 17.62
CA ASN A 438 4.50 9.48 18.28
C ASN A 438 5.63 9.14 17.30
N ALA A 439 5.35 9.05 15.99
CA ALA A 439 6.41 8.96 14.99
C ALA A 439 7.32 10.21 15.00
N CYS A 440 6.74 11.39 15.26
CA CYS A 440 7.43 12.68 15.26
C CYS A 440 7.37 13.43 16.60
N HIS A 441 6.30 13.24 17.38
CA HIS A 441 6.12 13.81 18.71
C HIS A 441 6.26 12.68 19.73
N ASN A 442 7.47 12.22 20.03
CA ASN A 442 7.68 11.05 20.89
C ASN A 442 7.99 11.40 22.37
N GLY A 443 8.11 12.70 22.70
CA GLY A 443 8.41 13.18 24.05
C GLY A 443 7.22 13.72 24.86
N TYR A 444 6.02 13.85 24.26
CA TYR A 444 4.92 14.57 24.92
C TYR A 444 4.32 13.84 26.13
N THR A 445 4.44 12.51 26.19
CA THR A 445 3.84 11.70 27.26
C THR A 445 4.49 11.92 28.62
N THR A 446 5.69 12.51 28.67
CA THR A 446 6.42 12.79 29.91
C THR A 446 6.31 14.26 30.35
N LYS A 447 5.50 15.08 29.65
CA LYS A 447 5.39 16.52 29.89
C LYS A 447 3.98 16.91 30.34
N ALA A 448 3.90 17.68 31.43
CA ALA A 448 2.63 18.25 31.92
C ALA A 448 2.07 19.29 30.95
N MET A 449 0.74 19.35 30.75
CA MET A 449 0.12 20.25 29.78
C MET A 449 -0.52 21.46 30.47
N PRO A 450 -0.25 22.70 30.01
CA PRO A 450 0.59 23.07 28.87
C PRO A 450 2.09 23.03 29.22
N SER A 451 2.90 22.34 28.41
CA SER A 451 4.35 22.17 28.64
C SER A 451 5.19 23.33 28.10
N ASN A 452 4.58 24.22 27.32
CA ASN A 452 5.23 25.26 26.52
C ASN A 452 6.39 24.73 25.63
N SER A 453 6.41 23.45 25.30
CA SER A 453 7.44 22.87 24.44
C SER A 453 6.83 22.17 23.23
N VAL A 454 7.42 22.40 22.05
CA VAL A 454 7.11 21.66 20.83
C VAL A 454 8.09 20.50 20.74
N ASP A 455 7.62 19.31 21.08
CA ASP A 455 8.42 18.09 21.03
C ASP A 455 8.58 17.62 19.59
N MET A 456 9.81 17.53 19.10
CA MET A 456 10.14 16.92 17.82
C MET A 456 11.16 15.82 18.05
N GLY A 457 10.90 14.63 17.53
CA GLY A 457 11.77 13.47 17.60
C GLY A 457 11.47 12.57 16.40
N PHE A 458 12.20 11.48 16.27
CA PHE A 458 11.93 10.47 15.25
C PHE A 458 11.90 9.11 15.92
N ALA A 459 10.76 8.43 15.79
CA ALA A 459 10.57 7.05 16.25
C ALA A 459 9.77 6.31 15.19
N ILE A 460 10.36 6.17 14.00
CA ILE A 460 9.74 5.52 12.85
C ILE A 460 9.97 4.02 12.96
N ASN A 461 8.91 3.26 13.16
CA ASN A 461 8.90 1.81 13.28
C ASN A 461 7.49 1.28 12.99
N ALA A 462 7.31 -0.04 12.98
CA ALA A 462 6.02 -0.67 12.69
C ALA A 462 4.87 -0.23 13.62
N THR A 463 5.16 0.17 14.87
CA THR A 463 4.15 0.63 15.83
C THR A 463 3.62 2.03 15.48
N ASN A 464 4.53 2.91 15.03
CA ASN A 464 4.20 4.31 14.77
C ASN A 464 3.92 4.62 13.30
N VAL A 465 4.37 3.75 12.39
CA VAL A 465 4.15 3.85 10.96
C VAL A 465 3.74 2.46 10.45
N PRO A 466 2.43 2.22 10.26
CA PRO A 466 1.94 0.90 9.85
C PRO A 466 2.62 0.39 8.59
N GLY A 467 3.09 -0.86 8.64
CA GLY A 467 3.78 -1.51 7.51
C GLY A 467 5.26 -1.14 7.36
N PHE A 468 5.81 -0.23 8.18
CA PHE A 468 7.23 0.10 8.14
C PHE A 468 8.09 -1.01 8.77
N THR A 469 9.19 -1.37 8.11
CA THR A 469 10.11 -2.40 8.58
C THR A 469 11.42 -1.80 9.08
N GLY A 470 11.86 -2.25 10.26
CA GLY A 470 13.02 -1.71 10.96
C GLY A 470 12.65 -0.57 11.89
N SER A 471 13.67 0.14 12.38
CA SER A 471 13.52 1.28 13.29
C SER A 471 14.47 2.39 12.89
N VAL A 472 13.94 3.61 12.75
CA VAL A 472 14.70 4.82 12.49
C VAL A 472 14.41 5.79 13.62
N THR A 473 15.45 6.06 14.42
CA THR A 473 15.39 6.96 15.58
C THR A 473 16.12 8.28 15.35
N THR A 474 16.68 8.46 14.15
CA THR A 474 17.46 9.64 13.77
C THR A 474 16.70 10.47 12.74
N GLY A 475 16.99 11.77 12.73
CA GLY A 475 16.37 12.76 11.87
C GLY A 475 16.51 14.13 12.48
N VAL A 476 16.36 15.18 11.68
CA VAL A 476 16.40 16.57 12.14
C VAL A 476 15.28 17.34 11.47
N PHE A 477 14.47 18.03 12.26
CA PHE A 477 13.53 19.04 11.78
C PHE A 477 14.13 20.44 11.97
N ASN A 478 14.39 21.14 10.87
CA ASN A 478 14.87 22.52 10.91
C ASN A 478 13.67 23.47 10.97
N THR A 479 13.56 24.28 12.02
CA THR A 479 12.50 25.30 12.10
C THR A 479 12.92 26.58 11.38
N THR A 480 11.94 27.36 10.90
CA THR A 480 12.20 28.66 10.21
C THR A 480 12.01 29.86 11.12
N ASN A 481 11.06 29.78 12.04
CA ASN A 481 10.64 30.90 12.86
C ASN A 481 11.13 30.74 14.30
N THR A 482 11.51 31.86 14.91
CA THR A 482 11.67 31.94 16.36
C THR A 482 10.30 31.77 17.02
N LEU A 483 10.19 30.81 17.93
CA LEU A 483 8.97 30.60 18.70
C LEU A 483 8.65 31.83 19.55
N ASN A 484 7.36 32.13 19.71
CA ASN A 484 6.92 33.16 20.65
C ASN A 484 7.30 32.75 22.08
N ALA A 485 7.78 33.66 22.92
CA ALA A 485 7.96 33.36 24.34
C ALA A 485 6.61 33.01 24.99
N PRO A 486 6.52 32.00 25.89
CA PRO A 486 7.61 31.22 26.49
C PRO A 486 7.90 29.86 25.79
N TYR A 487 7.51 29.69 24.52
CA TYR A 487 7.59 28.40 23.83
C TYR A 487 9.02 28.01 23.42
N THR A 488 9.37 26.73 23.57
CA THR A 488 10.69 26.18 23.18
C THR A 488 10.56 24.95 22.27
N MET A 489 11.55 24.71 21.42
CA MET A 489 11.68 23.44 20.69
C MET A 489 12.39 22.43 21.59
N ALA A 490 11.96 21.17 21.57
CA ALA A 490 12.61 20.08 22.29
C ALA A 490 12.85 18.88 21.38
N GLY A 491 13.93 18.13 21.66
CA GLY A 491 14.30 16.91 20.93
C GLY A 491 15.12 17.17 19.66
N ALA A 492 14.87 16.40 18.60
CA ALA A 492 15.62 16.38 17.34
C ALA A 492 15.21 17.53 16.39
N ALA A 493 15.25 18.77 16.90
CA ALA A 493 15.02 19.98 16.13
C ALA A 493 16.19 20.95 16.26
N SER A 494 16.56 21.60 15.16
CA SER A 494 17.57 22.68 15.13
C SER A 494 16.95 24.00 14.68
N ALA A 495 17.32 25.08 15.38
CA ALA A 495 16.99 26.45 15.01
C ALA A 495 18.07 26.96 14.04
N ALA A 496 17.87 26.77 12.74
CA ALA A 496 18.77 27.33 11.72
C ALA A 496 18.05 27.52 10.37
N GLY A 497 17.69 28.76 10.05
CA GLY A 497 17.84 29.41 8.73
C GLY A 497 17.40 28.74 7.43
N ALA A 498 16.66 27.61 7.39
CA ALA A 498 16.25 26.98 6.14
C ALA A 498 14.84 26.35 6.22
N ASN A 499 13.97 26.77 5.30
CA ASN A 499 12.72 26.16 4.78
C ASN A 499 12.10 24.91 5.47
N GLN A 500 11.86 24.90 6.79
CA GLN A 500 11.06 23.88 7.50
C GLN A 500 11.41 22.44 7.06
N THR A 501 12.70 22.13 6.89
CA THR A 501 13.11 20.90 6.19
C THR A 501 13.25 19.73 7.16
N CYS A 502 12.92 18.53 6.69
CA CYS A 502 13.26 17.28 7.36
C CYS A 502 14.50 16.66 6.70
N SER A 503 15.62 16.60 7.42
CA SER A 503 16.89 16.03 6.91
C SER A 503 17.36 14.84 7.75
N ALA A 504 18.27 14.04 7.21
CA ALA A 504 18.78 12.83 7.87
C ALA A 504 17.69 11.78 8.21
N VAL A 505 16.51 11.89 7.60
CA VAL A 505 15.40 10.96 7.76
C VAL A 505 15.43 9.95 6.62
N TYR A 506 15.42 8.67 6.97
CA TYR A 506 15.41 7.55 6.03
C TYR A 506 14.34 7.66 4.93
N CYS A 507 13.06 7.87 5.33
CA CYS A 507 11.92 7.93 4.41
C CYS A 507 12.01 9.09 3.39
N HIS A 508 12.86 10.07 3.67
CA HIS A 508 13.12 11.22 2.81
C HIS A 508 14.39 11.06 1.97
N GLY A 509 14.95 9.85 1.89
CA GLY A 509 16.07 9.54 1.00
C GLY A 509 17.44 9.96 1.52
N ALA A 510 17.55 10.50 2.73
CA ALA A 510 18.83 11.00 3.27
C ALA A 510 19.92 9.91 3.39
N THR A 511 19.50 8.64 3.47
CA THR A 511 20.40 7.48 3.52
C THR A 511 20.50 6.74 2.18
N LEU A 512 19.88 7.26 1.12
CA LEU A 512 19.80 6.63 -0.20
C LEU A 512 20.55 7.46 -1.24
N THR A 513 21.25 6.79 -2.15
CA THR A 513 22.11 7.47 -3.12
C THR A 513 21.34 7.99 -4.33
N GLY A 514 21.73 9.17 -4.83
CA GLY A 514 21.27 9.74 -6.11
C GLY A 514 19.91 10.46 -6.08
N GLY A 515 19.25 10.55 -4.93
CA GLY A 515 17.98 11.26 -4.80
C GLY A 515 18.13 12.77 -5.07
N SER A 516 17.20 13.37 -5.82
CA SER A 516 17.23 14.81 -6.10
C SER A 516 16.73 15.68 -4.94
N ILE A 517 16.01 15.10 -3.96
CA ILE A 517 15.45 15.81 -2.79
C ILE A 517 15.63 14.94 -1.54
N VAL A 518 16.77 15.11 -0.86
CA VAL A 518 17.12 14.36 0.38
C VAL A 518 16.84 15.14 1.68
N ALA A 519 16.30 16.35 1.56
CA ALA A 519 15.89 17.21 2.67
C ALA A 519 14.58 17.96 2.32
N PRO A 520 13.45 17.25 2.17
CA PRO A 520 12.20 17.88 1.76
C PRO A 520 11.69 18.89 2.79
N SER A 521 11.02 19.92 2.30
CA SER A 521 10.33 20.92 3.10
C SER A 521 9.02 20.39 3.66
N TRP A 522 8.75 20.64 4.93
CA TRP A 522 7.49 20.31 5.61
C TRP A 522 6.27 21.01 5.02
N VAL A 523 6.48 22.15 4.35
CA VAL A 523 5.42 22.95 3.72
C VAL A 523 5.48 22.92 2.19
N GLY A 524 6.42 22.18 1.60
CA GLY A 524 6.56 22.10 0.14
C GLY A 524 5.59 21.10 -0.50
N THR A 525 5.24 21.35 -1.76
CA THR A 525 4.35 20.50 -2.57
C THR A 525 5.13 19.72 -3.63
N GLY A 526 4.64 18.53 -4.02
CA GLY A 526 5.21 17.78 -5.16
C GLY A 526 6.59 17.14 -4.92
N GLN A 527 6.99 16.94 -3.67
CA GLN A 527 8.34 16.47 -3.30
C GLN A 527 8.51 14.94 -3.26
N ALA A 528 7.50 14.19 -3.72
CA ALA A 528 7.47 12.72 -3.66
C ALA A 528 7.54 12.06 -5.05
N LEU A 529 8.18 12.72 -6.02
CA LEU A 529 8.35 12.16 -7.37
C LEU A 529 9.38 11.03 -7.35
N CYS A 530 9.22 10.04 -8.24
CA CYS A 530 10.26 9.05 -8.47
C CYS A 530 11.58 9.76 -8.81
N GLY A 531 12.69 9.32 -8.22
CA GLY A 531 13.96 10.03 -8.31
C GLY A 531 14.23 11.01 -7.16
N SER A 532 13.21 11.46 -6.42
CA SER A 532 13.40 12.41 -5.31
C SER A 532 14.11 11.77 -4.13
N CYS A 533 13.73 10.55 -3.74
CA CYS A 533 14.35 9.84 -2.60
C CYS A 533 15.63 9.10 -3.00
N HIS A 534 15.69 8.51 -4.20
CA HIS A 534 16.86 7.79 -4.73
C HIS A 534 16.93 7.92 -6.25
N GLY A 535 18.13 7.98 -6.82
CA GLY A 535 18.38 8.38 -8.23
C GLY A 535 18.40 7.26 -9.25
N ALA A 536 17.71 6.15 -8.98
CA ALA A 536 17.80 4.96 -9.81
C ALA A 536 16.94 5.12 -11.08
N THR A 537 17.58 5.09 -12.26
CA THR A 537 16.93 5.10 -13.58
C THR A 537 17.44 3.94 -14.44
N LEU A 538 16.87 3.68 -15.61
CA LEU A 538 17.44 2.69 -16.55
C LEU A 538 18.83 3.11 -17.09
N ALA A 539 19.08 4.42 -17.15
CA ALA A 539 20.38 4.96 -17.52
C ALA A 539 21.40 4.90 -16.37
N ALA A 540 20.93 5.00 -15.13
CA ALA A 540 21.74 4.94 -13.92
C ALA A 540 21.06 4.03 -12.88
N PRO A 541 21.07 2.69 -13.07
CA PRO A 541 20.51 1.78 -12.09
C PRO A 541 21.41 1.76 -10.84
N PRO A 542 20.94 1.21 -9.70
CA PRO A 542 21.80 1.01 -8.54
C PRO A 542 23.09 0.27 -8.94
N THR A 543 24.24 0.71 -8.45
CA THR A 543 25.53 0.10 -8.81
C THR A 543 25.83 -1.19 -8.04
N THR A 544 25.01 -1.52 -7.04
CA THR A 544 25.17 -2.70 -6.20
C THR A 544 24.73 -3.99 -6.90
N ALA A 545 25.48 -5.07 -6.70
CA ALA A 545 25.14 -6.42 -7.15
C ALA A 545 24.87 -6.54 -8.67
N GLY A 546 23.85 -7.31 -9.07
CA GLY A 546 23.58 -7.63 -10.47
C GLY A 546 22.90 -6.53 -11.30
N HIS A 547 22.57 -5.38 -10.70
CA HIS A 547 21.74 -4.36 -11.34
C HIS A 547 22.34 -3.80 -12.63
N LEU A 548 23.66 -3.52 -12.68
CA LEU A 548 24.28 -2.98 -13.89
C LEU A 548 24.16 -3.93 -15.09
N ARG A 549 24.29 -5.24 -14.88
CA ARG A 549 24.15 -6.24 -15.96
C ARG A 549 22.70 -6.35 -16.46
N HIS A 550 21.74 -6.28 -15.55
CA HIS A 550 20.33 -6.52 -15.85
C HIS A 550 19.60 -5.24 -16.27
N ALA A 551 19.64 -4.18 -15.46
CA ALA A 551 18.87 -2.96 -15.67
C ALA A 551 19.64 -1.86 -16.42
N GLY A 552 20.98 -1.96 -16.51
CA GLY A 552 21.79 -0.95 -17.20
C GLY A 552 21.56 -0.97 -18.71
N GLY A 553 21.31 0.19 -19.31
CA GLY A 553 21.24 0.36 -20.77
C GLY A 553 22.53 0.94 -21.38
N GLY A 554 22.65 0.87 -22.71
CA GLY A 554 23.62 1.65 -23.49
C GLY A 554 25.06 1.15 -23.52
N VAL A 555 25.36 0.00 -22.92
CA VAL A 555 26.69 -0.64 -22.96
C VAL A 555 26.53 -2.09 -23.39
N ALA A 556 27.38 -2.56 -24.32
CA ALA A 556 27.36 -3.93 -24.81
C ALA A 556 27.41 -4.95 -23.65
N GLY A 557 26.56 -5.98 -23.73
CA GLY A 557 26.42 -7.00 -22.69
C GLY A 557 25.48 -6.66 -21.54
N ARG A 558 24.90 -5.44 -21.48
CA ARG A 558 23.85 -5.11 -20.50
C ARG A 558 22.46 -5.21 -21.12
N LEU A 559 21.50 -5.72 -20.35
CA LEU A 559 20.19 -6.11 -20.86
C LEU A 559 19.17 -4.97 -20.93
N GLY A 560 19.36 -3.87 -20.19
CA GLY A 560 18.42 -2.74 -20.16
C GLY A 560 17.01 -3.11 -19.67
N LEU A 561 16.87 -4.12 -18.82
CA LEU A 561 15.58 -4.59 -18.31
C LEU A 561 14.92 -3.52 -17.45
N SER A 562 13.60 -3.36 -17.59
CA SER A 562 12.83 -2.45 -16.73
C SER A 562 12.86 -2.92 -15.27
N CYS A 563 12.94 -1.99 -14.32
CA CYS A 563 12.97 -2.33 -12.88
C CYS A 563 11.76 -3.17 -12.46
N SER A 564 10.60 -2.93 -13.09
CA SER A 564 9.36 -3.66 -12.84
C SER A 564 9.43 -5.15 -13.17
N MET A 565 10.41 -5.58 -13.97
CA MET A 565 10.63 -7.00 -14.26
C MET A 565 11.06 -7.79 -13.01
N CYS A 566 11.71 -7.12 -12.05
CA CYS A 566 12.15 -7.72 -10.80
C CYS A 566 11.43 -7.15 -9.58
N HIS A 567 11.04 -5.87 -9.59
CA HIS A 567 10.45 -5.19 -8.43
C HIS A 567 8.92 -5.06 -8.50
N GLY A 568 8.30 -5.44 -9.62
CA GLY A 568 6.90 -5.13 -9.88
C GLY A 568 6.65 -3.64 -10.14
N ALA A 569 5.40 -3.31 -10.50
CA ALA A 569 5.00 -1.92 -10.67
C ALA A 569 4.66 -1.29 -9.31
N VAL A 570 5.38 -0.24 -8.94
CA VAL A 570 5.05 0.60 -7.79
C VAL A 570 4.19 1.76 -8.29
N THR A 571 2.90 1.73 -7.98
CA THR A 571 1.93 2.78 -8.39
C THR A 571 1.45 3.63 -7.22
N ASP A 572 1.80 3.23 -6.00
CA ASP A 572 1.42 3.91 -4.79
C ASP A 572 2.66 4.29 -3.97
N THR A 573 2.41 4.66 -2.73
CA THR A 573 3.44 5.15 -1.84
C THR A 573 4.00 4.11 -0.87
N THR A 574 3.58 2.84 -0.97
CA THR A 574 4.05 1.73 -0.12
C THR A 574 5.55 1.43 -0.28
N HIS A 575 6.16 1.92 -1.35
CA HIS A 575 7.60 1.86 -1.62
C HIS A 575 8.49 2.40 -0.48
N VAL A 576 7.99 3.32 0.33
CA VAL A 576 8.76 3.91 1.46
C VAL A 576 8.65 3.11 2.76
N ASN A 577 8.13 1.88 2.72
CA ASN A 577 7.97 1.00 3.89
C ASN A 577 9.29 0.46 4.48
N GLY A 578 10.43 0.85 3.90
CA GLY A 578 11.75 0.45 4.35
C GLY A 578 12.25 -0.85 3.72
N THR A 579 11.43 -1.60 2.98
CA THR A 579 11.85 -2.88 2.38
C THR A 579 12.04 -2.77 0.88
N VAL A 580 12.89 -3.64 0.32
CA VAL A 580 12.95 -3.86 -1.13
C VAL A 580 11.97 -4.96 -1.49
N SER A 581 10.89 -4.62 -2.18
CA SER A 581 9.93 -5.59 -2.72
C SER A 581 10.39 -6.15 -4.05
N TRP A 582 10.08 -7.42 -4.31
CA TRP A 582 10.25 -8.05 -5.61
C TRP A 582 8.95 -8.68 -6.10
N ASN A 583 8.80 -8.72 -7.41
CA ASN A 583 7.79 -9.48 -8.13
C ASN A 583 8.38 -9.94 -9.46
N MET A 584 8.61 -11.24 -9.59
CA MET A 584 9.25 -11.88 -10.72
C MET A 584 8.26 -12.36 -11.79
N ALA A 585 6.96 -12.06 -11.66
CA ALA A 585 5.93 -12.58 -12.56
C ALA A 585 6.17 -12.19 -14.04
N ALA A 586 6.75 -11.01 -14.28
CA ALA A 586 7.12 -10.56 -15.61
C ALA A 586 8.22 -11.42 -16.27
N LEU A 587 9.03 -12.13 -15.47
CA LEU A 587 10.08 -13.03 -15.94
C LEU A 587 9.60 -14.49 -16.08
N GLY A 588 8.36 -14.78 -15.71
CA GLY A 588 7.72 -16.09 -15.85
C GLY A 588 6.79 -16.44 -14.69
N ALA A 589 5.76 -17.24 -14.96
CA ALA A 589 4.77 -17.66 -13.96
C ALA A 589 5.36 -18.51 -12.82
N THR A 590 6.54 -19.10 -13.00
CA THR A 590 7.25 -19.89 -11.99
C THR A 590 8.54 -19.24 -11.52
N ALA A 591 8.91 -18.06 -12.06
CA ALA A 591 10.13 -17.35 -11.70
C ALA A 591 10.10 -16.93 -10.22
N GLN A 592 11.20 -17.16 -9.51
CA GLN A 592 11.27 -16.99 -8.07
C GLN A 592 12.57 -16.32 -7.64
N TYR A 593 12.50 -15.62 -6.51
CA TYR A 593 13.64 -15.09 -5.79
C TYR A 593 13.55 -15.53 -4.33
N LYS A 594 14.69 -15.88 -3.74
CA LYS A 594 14.86 -16.30 -2.35
C LYS A 594 15.81 -15.34 -1.66
N THR A 595 15.35 -14.59 -0.67
CA THR A 595 16.23 -13.79 0.19
C THR A 595 17.18 -14.69 0.99
N PRO A 596 18.30 -14.16 1.52
CA PRO A 596 19.27 -14.96 2.30
C PRO A 596 18.64 -15.81 3.42
N THR A 597 17.59 -15.32 4.07
CA THR A 597 16.87 -15.97 5.17
C THR A 597 15.52 -16.59 4.78
N GLY A 598 15.07 -16.39 3.53
CA GLY A 598 13.71 -16.74 3.11
C GLY A 598 13.60 -18.05 2.33
N ALA A 599 12.40 -18.33 1.83
CA ALA A 599 12.13 -19.38 0.87
C ALA A 599 12.00 -18.79 -0.55
N PHE A 600 12.09 -19.64 -1.58
CA PHE A 600 11.80 -19.19 -2.95
C PHE A 600 10.35 -18.75 -3.07
N SER A 601 10.14 -17.53 -3.55
CA SER A 601 8.82 -16.97 -3.82
C SER A 601 8.85 -16.09 -5.06
N GLN A 602 7.74 -16.09 -5.81
CA GLN A 602 7.60 -15.24 -7.00
C GLN A 602 7.53 -13.76 -6.63
N SER A 603 6.92 -13.44 -5.49
CA SER A 603 6.86 -12.09 -4.95
C SER A 603 7.14 -12.07 -3.45
N GLY A 604 7.71 -10.98 -2.96
CA GLY A 604 8.00 -10.83 -1.54
C GLY A 604 8.71 -9.52 -1.24
N SER A 605 9.24 -9.39 -0.03
CA SER A 605 10.05 -8.25 0.37
C SER A 605 11.25 -8.69 1.20
N SER A 606 12.29 -7.86 1.22
CA SER A 606 13.51 -8.13 1.97
C SER A 606 13.27 -8.30 3.48
N GLY A 607 12.18 -7.73 4.01
CA GLY A 607 11.88 -7.74 5.44
C GLY A 607 12.93 -7.03 6.31
N VAL A 608 13.81 -6.25 5.68
CA VAL A 608 14.88 -5.48 6.31
C VAL A 608 15.03 -4.13 5.63
N LEU A 609 15.53 -3.15 6.38
CA LEU A 609 15.72 -1.77 5.92
C LEU A 609 16.66 -1.71 4.69
N ALA A 610 16.22 -1.11 3.59
CA ALA A 610 17.00 -0.95 2.37
C ALA A 610 18.07 0.16 2.50
N PRO A 611 19.22 0.12 1.82
CA PRO A 611 19.66 -0.92 0.90
C PRO A 611 20.12 -2.19 1.62
N SER A 612 19.82 -3.36 1.06
CA SER A 612 20.31 -4.63 1.62
C SER A 612 21.80 -4.82 1.31
N ALA A 613 22.59 -5.21 2.32
CA ALA A 613 23.98 -5.60 2.13
C ALA A 613 24.13 -7.05 1.62
N THR A 614 23.07 -7.87 1.72
CA THR A 614 23.08 -9.27 1.31
C THR A 614 21.98 -9.55 0.28
N PHE A 615 22.32 -10.35 -0.72
CA PHE A 615 21.46 -10.64 -1.86
C PHE A 615 21.12 -12.13 -1.93
N GLY A 616 20.00 -12.44 -2.57
CA GLY A 616 19.36 -13.74 -2.60
C GLY A 616 19.63 -14.55 -3.87
N GLN A 617 19.07 -15.76 -3.94
CA GLN A 617 19.17 -16.64 -5.09
C GLN A 617 17.95 -16.50 -6.02
N CYS A 618 18.20 -16.56 -7.32
CA CYS A 618 17.15 -16.61 -8.34
C CYS A 618 16.82 -18.07 -8.70
N SER A 619 15.61 -18.37 -9.16
CA SER A 619 15.28 -19.70 -9.68
C SER A 619 14.14 -19.65 -10.70
N ASN A 620 14.04 -20.67 -11.56
CA ASN A 620 12.99 -20.84 -12.57
C ASN A 620 12.85 -19.67 -13.55
N ILE A 621 13.97 -18.99 -13.86
CA ILE A 621 14.03 -17.89 -14.83
C ILE A 621 14.58 -18.44 -16.14
N TYR A 622 13.91 -18.17 -17.26
CA TYR A 622 14.33 -18.65 -18.59
C TYR A 622 15.79 -18.32 -18.94
N CYS A 623 16.25 -17.09 -18.65
CA CYS A 623 17.63 -16.68 -18.88
C CYS A 623 18.67 -17.46 -18.05
N HIS A 624 18.25 -18.08 -16.95
CA HIS A 624 19.08 -18.91 -16.07
C HIS A 624 18.75 -20.39 -16.25
N SER A 625 18.40 -20.81 -17.47
CA SER A 625 17.99 -22.18 -17.76
C SER A 625 18.85 -22.81 -18.85
N ASN A 626 18.63 -24.10 -19.09
CA ASN A 626 19.21 -24.81 -20.24
C ASN A 626 18.51 -24.48 -21.58
N VAL A 627 17.62 -23.47 -21.62
CA VAL A 627 16.92 -22.93 -22.80
C VAL A 627 15.91 -23.90 -23.45
N GLN A 628 16.21 -25.20 -23.50
CA GLN A 628 15.36 -26.26 -24.02
C GLN A 628 15.70 -27.62 -23.39
N GLY A 629 14.80 -28.58 -23.50
CA GLY A 629 15.02 -29.96 -23.05
C GLY A 629 16.20 -30.64 -23.75
N SER A 630 16.74 -31.71 -23.15
CA SER A 630 17.95 -32.42 -23.62
C SER A 630 17.84 -33.09 -24.99
N ALA A 631 16.62 -33.30 -25.48
CA ALA A 631 16.35 -33.78 -26.84
C ALA A 631 16.16 -32.63 -27.86
N GLY A 632 16.35 -31.38 -27.43
CA GLY A 632 16.02 -30.19 -28.20
C GLY A 632 14.51 -29.91 -28.30
N VAL A 633 13.67 -30.70 -27.62
CA VAL A 633 12.20 -30.60 -27.65
C VAL A 633 11.68 -30.09 -26.31
N GLY A 634 10.67 -29.22 -26.36
CA GLY A 634 9.98 -28.71 -25.17
C GLY A 634 10.71 -27.55 -24.47
N THR A 635 10.12 -27.11 -23.36
CA THR A 635 10.61 -26.01 -22.52
C THR A 635 11.89 -26.38 -21.79
N PRO A 636 12.62 -25.40 -21.20
CA PRO A 636 13.76 -25.71 -20.34
C PRO A 636 13.39 -26.68 -19.22
N THR A 637 14.30 -27.61 -18.92
CA THR A 637 14.13 -28.65 -17.90
C THR A 637 15.09 -28.49 -16.73
N VAL A 638 16.11 -27.66 -16.87
CA VAL A 638 17.12 -27.39 -15.84
C VAL A 638 17.24 -25.88 -15.69
N PHE A 639 17.18 -25.41 -14.45
CA PHE A 639 17.32 -24.00 -14.09
C PHE A 639 18.45 -23.87 -13.07
N GLY A 640 19.43 -23.02 -13.38
CA GLY A 640 20.45 -22.61 -12.44
C GLY A 640 19.85 -21.75 -11.32
N GLN A 641 20.52 -21.74 -10.17
CA GLN A 641 20.16 -20.91 -9.03
C GLN A 641 21.26 -19.89 -8.69
N PRO A 642 21.55 -18.93 -9.58
CA PRO A 642 22.60 -17.95 -9.32
C PRO A 642 22.19 -17.00 -8.19
N THR A 643 23.16 -16.67 -7.34
CA THR A 643 23.02 -15.60 -6.34
C THR A 643 23.12 -14.25 -7.03
N TRP A 644 22.17 -13.36 -6.74
CA TRP A 644 22.16 -12.00 -7.27
C TRP A 644 23.38 -11.23 -6.78
N GLY A 645 24.21 -10.71 -7.70
CA GLY A 645 25.50 -10.10 -7.37
C GLY A 645 26.60 -11.10 -6.97
N GLY A 646 26.40 -12.40 -7.23
CA GLY A 646 27.43 -13.42 -7.08
C GLY A 646 28.50 -13.37 -8.18
N ALA A 647 29.34 -14.40 -8.23
CA ALA A 647 30.41 -14.53 -9.24
C ALA A 647 29.85 -14.55 -10.68
N ALA A 648 30.69 -14.17 -11.64
CA ALA A 648 30.34 -14.22 -13.05
C ALA A 648 29.96 -15.64 -13.49
N LEU A 649 28.87 -15.76 -14.25
CA LEU A 649 28.40 -17.04 -14.77
C LEU A 649 29.26 -17.48 -15.96
N THR A 650 29.53 -18.78 -16.04
CA THR A 650 30.20 -19.44 -17.17
C THR A 650 29.17 -20.18 -18.03
N CYS A 651 29.56 -20.67 -19.22
CA CYS A 651 28.68 -21.45 -20.08
C CYS A 651 28.05 -22.66 -19.34
N GLY A 652 28.86 -23.34 -18.52
CA GLY A 652 28.45 -24.46 -17.68
C GLY A 652 27.48 -24.11 -16.54
N SER A 653 27.25 -22.81 -16.29
CA SER A 653 26.34 -22.34 -15.23
C SER A 653 24.87 -22.38 -15.65
N CYS A 654 24.58 -22.41 -16.97
CA CYS A 654 23.21 -22.37 -17.51
C CYS A 654 22.81 -23.70 -18.17
N HIS A 655 23.73 -24.34 -18.88
CA HIS A 655 23.57 -25.69 -19.42
C HIS A 655 24.78 -26.54 -19.02
N LYS A 656 24.72 -27.86 -19.23
CA LYS A 656 25.89 -28.74 -19.02
C LYS A 656 27.12 -28.19 -19.72
N ASP A 657 28.31 -28.30 -19.13
CA ASP A 657 29.52 -27.86 -19.82
C ASP A 657 29.75 -28.74 -21.05
N MET A 658 29.45 -28.19 -22.23
CA MET A 658 29.48 -28.95 -23.48
C MET A 658 30.90 -29.38 -23.86
N GLY A 659 31.93 -28.72 -23.31
CA GLY A 659 33.34 -29.03 -23.54
C GLY A 659 33.92 -30.10 -22.61
N THR A 660 33.21 -30.50 -21.55
CA THR A 660 33.75 -31.45 -20.55
C THR A 660 32.75 -32.50 -20.04
N ASP A 661 31.45 -32.23 -20.07
CA ASP A 661 30.41 -33.13 -19.56
C ASP A 661 30.09 -34.24 -20.58
N THR A 662 30.38 -35.50 -20.24
CA THR A 662 30.16 -36.67 -21.12
C THR A 662 28.70 -36.91 -21.49
N THR A 663 27.77 -36.24 -20.81
CA THR A 663 26.33 -36.29 -21.06
C THR A 663 25.79 -35.01 -21.73
N ALA A 664 26.69 -34.23 -22.34
CA ALA A 664 26.37 -33.09 -23.18
C ALA A 664 25.40 -33.47 -24.30
N THR A 665 24.41 -32.61 -24.53
CA THR A 665 23.24 -32.92 -25.37
C THR A 665 23.53 -32.72 -26.86
N GLY A 666 22.84 -33.46 -27.74
CA GLY A 666 23.10 -33.42 -29.18
C GLY A 666 24.48 -33.96 -29.54
N SER A 667 25.14 -33.39 -30.56
CA SER A 667 26.49 -33.81 -31.00
C SER A 667 27.66 -33.12 -30.30
N HIS A 668 27.42 -32.42 -29.18
CA HIS A 668 28.48 -31.68 -28.48
C HIS A 668 29.63 -32.56 -27.98
N VAL A 669 29.34 -33.75 -27.43
CA VAL A 669 30.40 -34.69 -27.00
C VAL A 669 31.37 -34.98 -28.15
N ARG A 670 30.86 -35.13 -29.37
CA ARG A 670 31.71 -35.41 -30.53
C ARG A 670 32.48 -34.18 -31.00
N HIS A 671 31.81 -33.05 -31.15
CA HIS A 671 32.41 -31.85 -31.72
C HIS A 671 33.32 -31.13 -30.72
N ALA A 672 32.86 -30.89 -29.50
CA ALA A 672 33.59 -30.08 -28.51
C ALA A 672 34.59 -30.92 -27.69
N GLN A 673 34.32 -32.20 -27.43
CA GLN A 673 35.17 -33.03 -26.56
C GLN A 673 36.07 -33.97 -27.37
N THR A 674 35.48 -34.80 -28.24
CA THR A 674 36.26 -35.78 -29.02
C THR A 674 37.11 -35.12 -30.10
N ALA A 675 36.52 -34.21 -30.88
CA ALA A 675 37.21 -33.48 -31.95
C ALA A 675 37.88 -32.18 -31.45
N GLY A 676 37.59 -31.74 -30.22
CA GLY A 676 38.20 -30.55 -29.61
C GLY A 676 37.87 -29.23 -30.33
N LEU A 677 36.75 -29.13 -31.04
CA LEU A 677 36.37 -27.92 -31.75
C LEU A 677 35.99 -26.80 -30.78
N ALA A 678 36.62 -25.64 -30.94
CA ALA A 678 36.30 -24.45 -30.15
C ALA A 678 34.85 -24.01 -30.38
N CYS A 679 34.14 -23.62 -29.31
CA CYS A 679 32.73 -23.23 -29.37
C CYS A 679 32.44 -22.12 -30.40
N ALA A 680 33.38 -21.18 -30.57
CA ALA A 680 33.29 -20.08 -31.54
C ALA A 680 33.23 -20.55 -33.01
N THR A 681 33.60 -21.81 -33.29
CA THR A 681 33.47 -22.42 -34.62
C THR A 681 32.00 -22.47 -35.06
N CYS A 682 31.06 -22.68 -34.11
CA CYS A 682 29.62 -22.77 -34.38
C CYS A 682 28.81 -21.63 -33.73
N HIS A 683 29.35 -21.00 -32.68
CA HIS A 683 28.74 -19.92 -31.91
C HIS A 683 29.59 -18.65 -31.98
N SER A 684 30.11 -18.31 -33.16
CA SER A 684 31.01 -17.16 -33.34
C SER A 684 30.35 -15.86 -32.86
N GLY A 685 30.98 -15.15 -31.92
CA GLY A 685 30.44 -13.92 -31.31
C GLY A 685 29.27 -14.12 -30.35
N MET A 686 28.90 -15.37 -30.04
CA MET A 686 27.77 -15.71 -29.16
C MET A 686 28.30 -16.35 -27.87
N GLY A 687 28.08 -15.73 -26.71
CA GLY A 687 28.28 -16.37 -25.40
C GLY A 687 29.18 -15.65 -24.39
N HIS A 688 29.98 -14.64 -24.79
CA HIS A 688 30.71 -13.77 -23.87
C HIS A 688 30.34 -12.31 -24.14
N ASP A 689 29.77 -11.64 -23.14
CA ASP A 689 29.30 -10.23 -23.20
C ASP A 689 28.33 -9.87 -24.34
N THR A 690 27.79 -10.87 -25.01
CA THR A 690 26.63 -10.76 -25.89
C THR A 690 25.45 -11.42 -25.21
N ALA A 691 24.32 -10.71 -25.15
CA ALA A 691 23.07 -11.21 -24.56
C ALA A 691 22.35 -12.22 -25.47
N SER A 692 23.11 -13.06 -26.18
CA SER A 692 22.57 -14.12 -27.02
C SER A 692 21.72 -15.06 -26.16
N HIS A 693 20.58 -15.51 -26.69
CA HIS A 693 19.52 -16.28 -26.00
C HIS A 693 18.55 -15.48 -25.12
N ALA A 694 18.88 -14.23 -24.73
CA ALA A 694 17.98 -13.40 -23.93
C ALA A 694 16.74 -12.94 -24.72
N ASP A 695 16.83 -12.92 -26.04
CA ASP A 695 15.74 -12.68 -27.00
C ASP A 695 14.85 -13.91 -27.23
N GLY A 696 15.13 -15.03 -26.57
CA GLY A 696 14.39 -16.28 -26.75
C GLY A 696 14.83 -17.10 -27.97
N LEU A 697 15.95 -16.76 -28.61
CA LEU A 697 16.46 -17.46 -29.79
C LEU A 697 17.80 -18.17 -29.53
N ILE A 698 17.96 -19.36 -30.11
CA ILE A 698 19.26 -20.03 -30.20
C ILE A 698 19.96 -19.50 -31.45
N ASN A 699 21.18 -19.00 -31.26
CA ASN A 699 21.96 -18.35 -32.31
C ASN A 699 23.16 -19.22 -32.70
N LEU A 700 23.31 -19.44 -34.01
CA LEU A 700 24.42 -20.14 -34.64
C LEU A 700 25.11 -19.20 -35.64
N ALA A 701 26.42 -19.15 -35.54
CA ALA A 701 27.28 -18.40 -36.46
C ALA A 701 28.53 -19.25 -36.71
N PHE A 702 28.55 -19.90 -37.87
CA PHE A 702 29.65 -20.77 -38.26
C PHE A 702 30.84 -19.97 -38.78
N SER A 703 32.05 -20.34 -38.36
CA SER A 703 33.30 -19.67 -38.74
C SER A 703 34.43 -20.68 -38.96
N GLY A 704 35.56 -20.22 -39.52
CA GLY A 704 36.71 -21.09 -39.81
C GLY A 704 36.36 -22.24 -40.76
N ALA A 705 36.76 -23.46 -40.43
CA ALA A 705 36.48 -24.67 -41.23
C ALA A 705 34.97 -25.01 -41.32
N ALA A 706 34.13 -24.45 -40.44
CA ALA A 706 32.67 -24.61 -40.53
C ALA A 706 32.00 -23.51 -41.37
N ALA A 707 32.74 -22.51 -41.88
CA ALA A 707 32.16 -21.44 -42.70
C ALA A 707 31.40 -22.00 -43.91
N GLY A 708 30.23 -21.43 -44.22
CA GLY A 708 29.33 -21.93 -45.27
C GLY A 708 28.42 -23.08 -44.85
N THR A 709 28.60 -23.64 -43.64
CA THR A 709 27.68 -24.65 -43.09
C THR A 709 26.27 -24.07 -42.97
N THR A 710 25.31 -24.76 -43.57
CA THR A 710 23.89 -24.45 -43.43
C THR A 710 23.29 -25.34 -42.37
N TYR A 711 22.64 -24.76 -41.38
CA TYR A 711 21.80 -25.49 -40.44
C TYR A 711 20.35 -25.35 -40.86
N THR A 712 19.59 -26.44 -40.92
CA THR A 712 18.19 -26.45 -41.38
C THR A 712 17.25 -25.54 -40.59
N LYS A 713 17.63 -25.15 -39.38
CA LYS A 713 16.88 -24.18 -38.57
C LYS A 713 17.29 -22.72 -38.78
N GLY A 714 18.26 -22.46 -39.65
CA GLY A 714 18.86 -21.14 -39.85
C GLY A 714 19.85 -20.77 -38.74
N SER A 715 20.31 -19.52 -38.77
CA SER A 715 21.27 -18.93 -37.83
C SER A 715 20.64 -18.42 -36.53
N ALA A 716 19.32 -18.24 -36.49
CA ALA A 716 18.59 -17.87 -35.28
C ALA A 716 17.22 -18.57 -35.28
N PHE A 717 16.92 -19.34 -34.23
CA PHE A 717 15.69 -20.12 -34.18
C PHE A 717 15.14 -20.31 -32.77
N ALA A 718 13.82 -20.52 -32.68
CA ALA A 718 13.14 -20.74 -31.42
C ALA A 718 13.51 -22.12 -30.81
N PRO A 719 13.71 -22.20 -29.49
CA PRO A 719 14.01 -23.43 -28.77
C PRO A 719 12.84 -24.43 -28.77
N GLY A 720 13.13 -25.70 -28.46
CA GLY A 720 12.11 -26.70 -28.14
C GLY A 720 11.44 -27.36 -29.35
N LYS A 721 11.98 -27.18 -30.56
CA LYS A 721 11.47 -27.76 -31.82
C LYS A 721 12.34 -28.90 -32.36
N GLY A 722 13.07 -29.61 -31.51
CA GLY A 722 14.02 -30.68 -31.86
C GLY A 722 15.39 -30.15 -32.33
N TYR A 723 16.26 -31.03 -32.81
CA TYR A 723 17.51 -30.64 -33.48
C TYR A 723 17.34 -30.62 -35.01
N GLY A 724 18.08 -29.76 -35.70
CA GLY A 724 18.18 -29.74 -37.16
C GLY A 724 19.33 -30.58 -37.71
N SER A 725 19.41 -30.67 -39.04
CA SER A 725 20.56 -31.17 -39.80
C SER A 725 21.46 -30.07 -40.35
N CYS A 726 22.72 -30.42 -40.55
CA CYS A 726 23.74 -29.58 -41.18
C CYS A 726 23.89 -29.99 -42.64
N SER A 727 24.19 -29.05 -43.54
CA SER A 727 24.54 -29.30 -44.94
C SER A 727 25.56 -28.27 -45.44
N ALA A 728 26.13 -28.47 -46.62
CA ALA A 728 27.13 -27.56 -47.21
C ALA A 728 28.39 -27.33 -46.35
N SER A 729 28.65 -28.23 -45.39
CA SER A 729 29.78 -28.15 -44.47
C SER A 729 30.99 -28.90 -45.02
N TYR A 730 32.17 -28.27 -44.94
CA TYR A 730 33.46 -28.91 -45.25
C TYR A 730 33.67 -30.18 -44.40
N CYS A 731 33.37 -30.12 -43.10
CA CYS A 731 33.54 -31.22 -42.14
C CYS A 731 32.65 -32.45 -42.41
N HIS A 732 31.62 -32.32 -43.25
CA HIS A 732 30.72 -33.41 -43.64
C HIS A 732 30.83 -33.74 -45.14
N GLY A 733 31.94 -33.36 -45.78
CA GLY A 733 32.25 -33.81 -47.14
C GLY A 733 31.56 -33.05 -48.26
N ALA A 734 30.88 -31.94 -47.98
CA ALA A 734 30.11 -31.22 -48.99
C ALA A 734 30.97 -30.60 -50.11
N THR A 735 32.26 -30.40 -49.85
CA THR A 735 33.25 -29.83 -50.78
C THR A 735 34.29 -30.86 -51.24
N LEU A 736 34.11 -32.15 -50.88
CA LEU A 736 35.06 -33.23 -51.16
C LEU A 736 34.49 -34.15 -52.26
N PRO A 737 35.35 -34.88 -53.02
CA PRO A 737 34.88 -35.78 -54.08
C PRO A 737 33.82 -36.78 -53.57
N PRO A 738 32.83 -37.17 -54.42
CA PRO A 738 31.69 -37.97 -53.99
C PRO A 738 32.09 -39.25 -53.24
N SER A 739 31.55 -39.40 -52.03
CA SER A 739 31.65 -40.58 -51.17
C SER A 739 30.65 -41.68 -51.60
N ASN A 740 30.91 -42.95 -51.24
CA ASN A 740 30.00 -44.07 -51.51
C ASN A 740 29.76 -44.94 -50.25
N PRO A 741 28.58 -44.85 -49.59
CA PRO A 741 27.48 -43.92 -49.85
C PRO A 741 27.75 -42.52 -49.25
N PRO A 742 27.26 -41.44 -49.90
CA PRO A 742 27.51 -40.08 -49.44
C PRO A 742 26.69 -39.70 -48.19
N ARG A 743 27.32 -39.06 -47.20
CA ARG A 743 26.68 -38.50 -45.99
C ARG A 743 26.80 -36.95 -45.86
N PRO A 744 26.38 -36.16 -46.87
CA PRO A 744 26.58 -34.70 -46.86
C PRO A 744 25.63 -33.92 -45.93
N ALA A 745 24.65 -34.60 -45.31
CA ALA A 745 23.61 -33.94 -44.51
C ALA A 745 23.24 -34.66 -43.20
N PRO A 746 24.18 -34.83 -42.24
CA PRO A 746 23.87 -35.50 -40.98
C PRO A 746 22.94 -34.64 -40.09
N ALA A 747 21.99 -35.29 -39.41
CA ALA A 747 21.24 -34.66 -38.32
C ALA A 747 22.09 -34.58 -37.05
N TRP A 748 21.94 -33.48 -36.30
CA TRP A 748 22.79 -33.15 -35.14
C TRP A 748 22.69 -34.13 -33.96
N ASN A 749 21.81 -35.12 -34.01
CA ASN A 749 21.64 -36.12 -32.96
C ASN A 749 21.88 -37.57 -33.43
N ILE A 750 22.40 -37.78 -34.64
CA ILE A 750 22.62 -39.13 -35.16
C ILE A 750 23.91 -39.74 -34.56
N PRO A 751 23.86 -40.94 -33.96
CA PRO A 751 25.05 -41.67 -33.54
C PRO A 751 25.93 -42.08 -34.74
N PHE A 752 27.26 -42.02 -34.58
CA PHE A 752 28.19 -42.57 -35.56
C PHE A 752 28.29 -44.10 -35.38
N PRO A 753 28.31 -44.93 -36.45
CA PRO A 753 28.51 -46.37 -36.33
C PRO A 753 29.89 -46.71 -35.73
N THR A 754 29.97 -47.69 -34.83
CA THR A 754 31.23 -48.17 -34.22
C THR A 754 31.45 -49.65 -34.54
N GLY A 755 32.69 -50.08 -34.88
CA GLY A 755 33.06 -51.49 -35.07
C GLY A 755 33.91 -51.78 -36.33
N ASN A 756 34.21 -53.06 -36.61
CA ASN A 756 35.13 -53.59 -37.65
C ASN A 756 34.81 -53.24 -39.13
N SER A 757 33.82 -52.38 -39.41
CA SER A 757 33.41 -52.04 -40.79
C SER A 757 34.19 -50.87 -41.41
N VAL A 758 35.38 -50.55 -40.90
CA VAL A 758 36.08 -49.26 -41.18
C VAL A 758 36.84 -49.26 -42.51
N LEU A 759 37.34 -50.40 -43.00
CA LEU A 759 38.23 -50.44 -44.18
C LEU A 759 37.57 -50.83 -45.51
N GLY A 760 36.37 -51.41 -45.50
CA GLY A 760 35.89 -52.10 -46.69
C GLY A 760 36.82 -53.26 -47.10
N ASN A 761 36.50 -53.93 -48.19
CA ASN A 761 37.07 -55.20 -48.63
C ASN A 761 37.97 -55.08 -49.89
N GLY A 762 38.55 -53.90 -50.14
CA GLY A 762 39.24 -53.60 -51.41
C GLY A 762 40.76 -53.84 -51.43
N ILE A 763 41.18 -54.98 -51.96
CA ILE A 763 42.53 -55.19 -52.51
C ILE A 763 42.60 -54.54 -53.92
N ALA A 764 43.77 -54.06 -54.33
CA ALA A 764 44.02 -53.43 -55.63
C ALA A 764 43.48 -54.29 -56.80
N GLY A 765 42.61 -53.69 -57.65
CA GLY A 765 42.06 -54.31 -58.87
C GLY A 765 40.59 -54.72 -58.84
N GLY A 766 39.87 -54.53 -57.72
CA GLY A 766 38.44 -54.85 -57.61
C GLY A 766 37.48 -53.74 -58.10
N THR A 767 36.23 -54.12 -58.40
CA THR A 767 35.16 -53.27 -58.99
C THR A 767 34.60 -52.16 -58.07
N ASN A 768 35.10 -51.99 -56.84
CA ASN A 768 34.69 -50.92 -55.92
C ASN A 768 35.84 -50.45 -55.02
N PRO A 769 36.73 -49.57 -55.52
CA PRO A 769 37.68 -48.87 -54.66
C PRO A 769 36.93 -47.77 -53.89
N GLY A 770 36.45 -48.07 -52.67
CA GLY A 770 35.83 -47.04 -51.81
C GLY A 770 34.77 -47.47 -50.79
N SER A 771 34.76 -48.71 -50.29
CA SER A 771 33.69 -49.20 -49.38
C SER A 771 33.96 -49.04 -47.86
N GLY A 772 34.98 -48.26 -47.45
CA GLY A 772 35.33 -48.02 -46.04
C GLY A 772 34.67 -46.79 -45.41
N ALA A 773 34.76 -46.62 -44.08
CA ALA A 773 34.17 -45.48 -43.37
C ALA A 773 34.82 -44.13 -43.71
N CYS A 774 36.10 -44.13 -44.09
CA CYS A 774 36.76 -42.94 -44.66
C CYS A 774 36.03 -42.45 -45.92
N ALA A 775 35.48 -43.39 -46.68
CA ALA A 775 34.69 -43.13 -47.88
C ALA A 775 33.30 -42.56 -47.61
N GLN A 776 32.89 -42.33 -46.34
CA GLN A 776 31.63 -41.68 -45.98
C GLN A 776 31.78 -40.15 -45.89
N CYS A 777 33.00 -39.67 -45.62
CA CYS A 777 33.31 -38.24 -45.50
C CYS A 777 33.89 -37.66 -46.80
N HIS A 778 34.66 -38.44 -47.57
CA HIS A 778 35.21 -38.06 -48.88
C HIS A 778 35.51 -39.31 -49.72
N GLY A 779 35.67 -39.23 -51.04
CA GLY A 779 36.27 -40.34 -51.83
C GLY A 779 37.69 -40.73 -51.35
N TYR A 780 38.25 -41.86 -51.78
CA TYR A 780 39.60 -42.32 -51.36
C TYR A 780 40.70 -41.30 -51.77
N PRO A 781 41.46 -40.68 -50.84
CA PRO A 781 42.53 -39.74 -51.20
C PRO A 781 43.92 -40.38 -51.19
N PRO A 782 44.83 -40.05 -52.14
CA PRO A 782 44.61 -39.43 -53.45
C PRO A 782 44.18 -40.45 -54.52
N GLN A 783 43.50 -39.98 -55.56
CA GLN A 783 43.10 -40.82 -56.70
C GLN A 783 44.20 -40.87 -57.77
N ASN A 784 44.52 -42.10 -58.21
CA ASN A 784 45.50 -42.48 -59.22
C ASN A 784 46.98 -42.16 -58.90
N GLY A 785 47.82 -43.20 -58.94
CA GLY A 785 49.29 -43.07 -58.86
C GLY A 785 49.88 -42.96 -57.44
N HIS A 786 49.07 -43.15 -56.39
CA HIS A 786 49.51 -43.09 -54.98
C HIS A 786 49.38 -44.47 -54.29
N ALA A 787 50.19 -44.72 -53.25
CA ALA A 787 50.19 -45.98 -52.52
C ALA A 787 48.87 -46.20 -51.75
N THR A 788 48.32 -47.42 -51.81
CA THR A 788 47.00 -47.77 -51.21
C THR A 788 47.12 -48.45 -49.84
N SER A 789 48.30 -48.44 -49.22
CA SER A 789 48.57 -49.04 -47.91
C SER A 789 49.85 -48.45 -47.31
N GLY A 790 50.01 -48.50 -45.98
CA GLY A 790 51.22 -48.02 -45.29
C GLY A 790 51.28 -46.51 -45.14
N CYS A 791 50.12 -45.84 -45.07
CA CYS A 791 49.93 -44.40 -44.93
C CYS A 791 50.80 -43.77 -43.83
N SER A 792 50.91 -44.39 -42.65
CA SER A 792 51.69 -43.89 -41.51
C SER A 792 53.19 -43.82 -41.79
N GLY A 793 53.67 -44.50 -42.85
CA GLY A 793 55.05 -44.42 -43.33
C GLY A 793 55.37 -43.13 -44.09
N CYS A 794 54.35 -42.37 -44.50
CA CYS A 794 54.52 -41.08 -45.19
C CYS A 794 53.73 -39.94 -44.52
N HIS A 795 52.68 -40.24 -43.77
CA HIS A 795 51.80 -39.30 -43.09
C HIS A 795 51.89 -39.50 -41.56
N THR A 796 52.61 -38.62 -40.88
CA THR A 796 52.93 -38.74 -39.44
C THR A 796 51.74 -38.49 -38.51
N HIS A 797 50.66 -37.89 -39.02
CA HIS A 797 49.44 -37.60 -38.27
C HIS A 797 48.49 -38.82 -38.16
N LEU A 798 48.86 -39.95 -38.80
CA LEU A 798 48.20 -41.24 -38.62
C LEU A 798 48.93 -42.11 -37.57
N ASN A 799 48.15 -42.91 -36.86
CA ASN A 799 48.66 -43.96 -35.99
C ASN A 799 49.22 -45.12 -36.82
N SER A 800 50.02 -45.98 -36.17
CA SER A 800 50.67 -47.15 -36.79
C SER A 800 49.69 -48.17 -37.37
N ASP A 801 48.43 -48.13 -36.95
CA ASP A 801 47.35 -48.94 -37.50
C ASP A 801 46.92 -48.51 -38.90
N ASN A 802 47.35 -47.34 -39.39
CA ASN A 802 46.94 -46.70 -40.65
C ASN A 802 45.43 -46.37 -40.73
N LEU A 803 44.72 -46.40 -39.59
CA LEU A 803 43.26 -46.29 -39.51
C LEU A 803 42.78 -45.19 -38.58
N THR A 804 43.58 -44.85 -37.58
CA THR A 804 43.25 -43.82 -36.61
C THR A 804 44.25 -42.67 -36.67
N PHE A 805 43.82 -41.49 -36.21
CA PHE A 805 44.65 -40.30 -36.23
C PHE A 805 45.21 -40.04 -34.83
N ASN A 806 46.52 -39.82 -34.71
CA ASN A 806 47.10 -39.26 -33.47
C ASN A 806 46.83 -37.76 -33.37
N ASN A 807 46.65 -37.10 -34.52
CA ASN A 807 46.31 -35.70 -34.61
C ASN A 807 45.23 -35.48 -35.68
N PRO A 808 43.94 -35.64 -35.31
CA PRO A 808 42.82 -35.47 -36.22
C PRO A 808 42.73 -34.05 -36.82
N SER A 809 43.30 -33.04 -36.17
CA SER A 809 43.25 -31.65 -36.66
C SER A 809 44.06 -31.46 -37.95
N LEU A 810 45.14 -32.22 -38.12
CA LEU A 810 45.95 -32.20 -39.34
C LEU A 810 45.31 -32.98 -40.49
N HIS A 811 44.34 -33.84 -40.19
CA HIS A 811 43.57 -34.52 -41.24
C HIS A 811 42.50 -33.61 -41.86
N MET A 812 41.93 -32.69 -41.07
CA MET A 812 40.82 -31.82 -41.47
C MET A 812 41.24 -30.38 -41.78
N ASN A 813 42.54 -30.09 -41.85
CA ASN A 813 43.08 -28.74 -42.09
C ASN A 813 43.09 -28.31 -43.57
N GLY A 814 42.82 -29.23 -44.50
CA GLY A 814 42.81 -28.97 -45.93
C GLY A 814 44.20 -29.00 -46.60
N THR A 815 45.24 -29.50 -45.92
CA THR A 815 46.60 -29.66 -46.47
C THR A 815 47.02 -31.14 -46.49
N ILE A 816 47.88 -31.52 -47.44
CA ILE A 816 48.47 -32.87 -47.49
C ILE A 816 49.77 -32.86 -46.69
N ASP A 817 49.72 -33.38 -45.47
CA ASP A 817 50.86 -33.39 -44.54
C ASP A 817 51.71 -34.68 -44.67
N VAL A 818 52.95 -34.56 -45.18
CA VAL A 818 53.93 -35.66 -45.35
C VAL A 818 55.23 -35.42 -44.56
N ILE A 819 56.03 -36.48 -44.31
CA ILE A 819 57.33 -36.40 -43.60
C ILE A 819 58.25 -35.34 -44.28
N ALA A 820 58.84 -34.45 -43.47
CA ALA A 820 59.70 -33.37 -43.95
C ALA A 820 61.05 -33.90 -44.48
N GLY A 821 61.38 -33.55 -45.73
CA GLY A 821 62.64 -33.90 -46.41
C GLY A 821 62.47 -35.02 -47.45
N GLY A 822 62.12 -34.67 -48.69
CA GLY A 822 61.90 -35.63 -49.77
C GLY A 822 63.11 -36.54 -49.99
N GLY A 823 62.96 -37.84 -49.69
CA GLY A 823 63.98 -38.85 -49.92
C GLY A 823 64.40 -38.92 -51.39
N ALA A 824 65.63 -39.36 -51.66
CA ALA A 824 66.13 -39.55 -53.03
C ALA A 824 65.16 -40.40 -53.86
N CYS A 825 64.94 -40.03 -55.12
CA CYS A 825 63.91 -40.58 -56.02
C CYS A 825 63.94 -42.12 -56.14
N ASP A 826 65.12 -42.70 -55.97
CA ASP A 826 65.38 -44.15 -55.98
C ASP A 826 64.90 -44.86 -54.71
N SER A 827 64.21 -44.17 -53.79
CA SER A 827 63.44 -44.78 -52.71
C SER A 827 62.08 -45.28 -53.19
N CYS A 828 61.52 -44.63 -54.22
CA CYS A 828 60.23 -44.98 -54.82
C CYS A 828 60.36 -45.66 -56.21
N HIS A 829 61.36 -45.31 -57.05
CA HIS A 829 61.39 -45.69 -58.49
C HIS A 829 62.43 -46.75 -58.92
N GLY A 830 63.62 -46.79 -58.32
CA GLY A 830 64.58 -47.93 -58.38
C GLY A 830 65.59 -47.88 -59.53
N TYR A 831 66.64 -48.72 -59.50
CA TYR A 831 67.80 -48.58 -60.39
C TYR A 831 68.47 -49.92 -60.78
N PRO A 832 68.74 -50.17 -62.08
CA PRO A 832 68.19 -49.45 -63.24
C PRO A 832 66.66 -49.69 -63.40
N PRO A 833 65.94 -48.85 -64.16
CA PRO A 833 64.52 -49.11 -64.47
C PRO A 833 64.34 -50.42 -65.24
N ALA A 834 63.37 -51.25 -64.85
CA ALA A 834 63.13 -52.56 -65.45
C ALA A 834 61.69 -52.74 -65.95
N SER A 835 61.47 -53.76 -66.79
CA SER A 835 60.16 -54.08 -67.37
C SER A 835 59.15 -54.55 -66.33
N VAL A 836 57.85 -54.39 -66.64
CA VAL A 836 56.73 -54.83 -65.79
C VAL A 836 56.92 -56.28 -65.33
N GLY A 837 56.83 -56.53 -64.03
CA GLY A 837 57.00 -57.85 -63.42
C GLY A 837 58.44 -58.28 -63.13
N PHE A 838 59.45 -57.45 -63.41
CA PHE A 838 60.84 -57.76 -63.03
C PHE A 838 61.02 -57.72 -61.51
N VAL A 839 61.65 -58.76 -60.97
CA VAL A 839 62.00 -58.88 -59.55
C VAL A 839 63.51 -59.00 -59.42
N GLY A 840 64.16 -57.95 -58.90
CA GLY A 840 65.57 -57.98 -58.57
C GLY A 840 65.85 -58.98 -57.45
N VAL A 841 66.96 -59.71 -57.55
CA VAL A 841 67.45 -60.59 -56.47
C VAL A 841 68.81 -60.12 -56.00
N HIS A 842 69.19 -60.46 -54.77
CA HIS A 842 70.41 -59.93 -54.14
C HIS A 842 71.66 -60.25 -54.99
N GLY A 843 72.40 -59.21 -55.40
CA GLY A 843 73.56 -59.32 -56.30
C GLY A 843 73.22 -59.33 -57.80
N ASN A 844 71.95 -59.19 -58.17
CA ASN A 844 71.48 -59.19 -59.56
C ASN A 844 70.34 -58.16 -59.76
N TRP A 845 70.70 -56.92 -60.07
CA TRP A 845 69.80 -55.76 -60.21
C TRP A 845 68.82 -55.65 -59.03
N SER A 846 69.33 -55.79 -57.81
CA SER A 846 68.52 -55.92 -56.58
C SER A 846 67.63 -54.71 -56.27
N SER A 847 67.97 -53.54 -56.81
CA SER A 847 67.18 -52.30 -56.67
C SER A 847 66.34 -51.96 -57.90
N ALA A 848 66.40 -52.77 -58.96
CA ALA A 848 65.66 -52.52 -60.18
C ALA A 848 64.18 -52.85 -59.98
N ARG A 849 63.32 -51.94 -60.42
CA ARG A 849 61.87 -52.10 -60.40
C ARG A 849 61.26 -51.29 -61.53
N THR A 850 59.96 -51.44 -61.67
CA THR A 850 59.21 -50.87 -62.78
C THR A 850 58.89 -49.43 -62.52
N GLU A 851 59.29 -48.56 -63.45
CA GLU A 851 58.81 -47.19 -63.48
C GLU A 851 57.45 -47.16 -64.19
N ASN A 852 56.56 -46.22 -63.81
CA ASN A 852 55.14 -46.18 -64.23
C ASN A 852 54.91 -45.81 -65.73
N TYR A 853 55.84 -46.15 -66.62
CA TYR A 853 55.65 -46.05 -68.07
C TYR A 853 55.65 -47.45 -68.72
N PRO A 854 54.63 -47.82 -69.50
CA PRO A 854 54.58 -49.11 -70.19
C PRO A 854 55.71 -49.25 -71.25
N GLY A 855 56.23 -50.46 -71.48
CA GLY A 855 56.98 -50.79 -72.72
C GLY A 855 58.45 -50.34 -72.84
N GLY A 856 59.16 -50.02 -71.75
CA GLY A 856 60.61 -49.74 -71.77
C GLY A 856 61.37 -50.38 -70.60
N GLY A 857 62.68 -50.60 -70.75
CA GLY A 857 63.56 -51.10 -69.67
C GLY A 857 63.98 -52.58 -69.75
N GLY A 858 63.41 -53.37 -70.68
CA GLY A 858 63.78 -54.79 -70.85
C GLY A 858 65.26 -55.03 -71.14
N ALA A 859 65.90 -54.13 -71.90
CA ALA A 859 67.33 -54.22 -72.19
C ALA A 859 68.24 -53.90 -70.99
N HIS A 860 67.76 -53.17 -69.98
CA HIS A 860 68.54 -52.90 -68.77
C HIS A 860 68.74 -54.16 -67.93
N ALA A 861 67.85 -55.15 -68.05
CA ALA A 861 67.97 -56.46 -67.41
C ALA A 861 68.84 -57.45 -68.20
N ILE A 862 69.63 -56.98 -69.17
CA ILE A 862 70.61 -57.78 -69.91
C ILE A 862 72.01 -57.39 -69.46
N GLN A 863 72.79 -58.36 -68.94
CA GLN A 863 74.11 -58.15 -68.33
C GLN A 863 75.10 -57.41 -69.25
N SER A 864 75.01 -57.61 -70.57
CA SER A 864 75.89 -56.96 -71.54
C SER A 864 75.54 -55.49 -71.79
N HIS A 865 74.37 -55.02 -71.35
CA HIS A 865 73.93 -53.63 -71.47
C HIS A 865 74.11 -52.86 -70.16
N ILE A 866 73.68 -53.43 -69.02
CA ILE A 866 73.91 -52.86 -67.68
C ILE A 866 74.45 -53.95 -66.75
N SER A 867 75.39 -53.60 -65.88
CA SER A 867 75.95 -54.55 -64.92
C SER A 867 74.88 -55.06 -63.94
N LYS A 868 74.86 -56.37 -63.66
CA LYS A 868 74.04 -56.96 -62.59
C LYS A 868 74.32 -56.39 -61.21
N LEU A 869 75.50 -55.80 -61.02
CA LEU A 869 75.91 -55.15 -59.78
C LEU A 869 75.64 -53.65 -59.78
N ALA A 870 74.94 -53.11 -60.79
CA ALA A 870 74.66 -51.69 -60.88
C ALA A 870 73.88 -51.20 -59.64
N LYS A 871 74.37 -50.13 -59.01
CA LYS A 871 73.78 -49.55 -57.79
C LYS A 871 73.33 -48.11 -58.03
N PRO A 872 72.26 -47.63 -57.36
CA PRO A 872 71.78 -46.26 -57.49
C PRO A 872 72.87 -45.19 -57.32
N SER A 873 73.86 -45.47 -56.44
CA SER A 873 74.99 -44.59 -56.19
C SER A 873 75.89 -44.32 -57.41
N GLU A 874 75.82 -45.13 -58.46
CA GLU A 874 76.63 -44.98 -59.68
C GLU A 874 76.06 -43.94 -60.67
N GLY A 875 74.87 -43.41 -60.39
CA GLY A 875 74.24 -42.33 -61.15
C GLY A 875 74.03 -42.66 -62.63
N PHE A 876 74.08 -41.67 -63.52
CA PHE A 876 73.78 -41.88 -64.95
C PHE A 876 74.91 -42.56 -65.77
N SER A 877 76.02 -42.92 -65.12
CA SER A 877 77.24 -43.40 -65.79
C SER A 877 76.98 -44.66 -66.62
N ASN A 878 76.26 -45.65 -66.07
CA ASN A 878 75.89 -46.90 -66.75
C ASN A 878 74.95 -46.69 -67.95
N CYS A 879 74.21 -45.58 -67.98
CA CYS A 879 73.18 -45.31 -69.00
C CYS A 879 73.70 -44.50 -70.18
N SER A 880 74.84 -43.82 -70.01
CA SER A 880 75.40 -42.81 -70.95
C SER A 880 75.73 -43.31 -72.36
N LYS A 881 75.87 -44.62 -72.57
CA LYS A 881 76.12 -45.21 -73.90
C LYS A 881 74.88 -45.14 -74.80
N CYS A 882 73.70 -45.26 -74.19
CA CYS A 882 72.41 -45.35 -74.87
C CYS A 882 71.53 -44.12 -74.63
N HIS A 883 71.80 -43.36 -73.57
CA HIS A 883 71.01 -42.21 -73.15
C HIS A 883 71.89 -40.98 -72.89
N SER A 884 71.30 -39.80 -72.96
CA SER A 884 71.92 -38.56 -72.50
C SER A 884 71.33 -38.15 -71.16
N ALA A 885 72.19 -37.76 -70.20
CA ALA A 885 71.74 -37.27 -68.89
C ALA A 885 70.90 -35.99 -69.00
N ALA A 886 71.14 -35.16 -70.02
CA ALA A 886 70.36 -33.95 -70.28
C ALA A 886 68.88 -34.23 -70.59
N ASP A 887 68.59 -35.46 -70.99
CA ASP A 887 67.25 -35.91 -71.34
C ASP A 887 66.55 -36.61 -70.18
N HIS A 888 67.13 -36.61 -68.97
CA HIS A 888 66.58 -37.23 -67.75
C HIS A 888 66.00 -36.17 -66.81
N ARG A 889 64.85 -35.57 -67.16
CA ARG A 889 64.23 -34.46 -66.40
C ARG A 889 63.16 -34.94 -65.42
N MET A 890 63.30 -34.60 -64.13
CA MET A 890 62.39 -35.01 -63.05
C MET A 890 61.34 -33.92 -62.72
N SER A 891 60.06 -34.30 -62.58
CA SER A 891 58.97 -33.42 -62.11
C SER A 891 58.04 -34.17 -61.14
N PRO A 892 57.69 -33.59 -59.98
CA PRO A 892 56.81 -34.23 -58.99
C PRO A 892 55.31 -34.18 -59.31
N VAL A 893 54.87 -33.52 -60.39
CA VAL A 893 53.44 -33.22 -60.60
C VAL A 893 52.83 -33.82 -61.87
N ALA A 894 53.64 -34.27 -62.85
CA ALA A 894 53.17 -35.06 -64.00
C ALA A 894 54.35 -35.67 -64.77
N PHE A 895 54.25 -36.95 -65.15
CA PHE A 895 55.22 -37.62 -66.01
C PHE A 895 54.80 -37.49 -67.49
N ASN A 896 55.65 -36.91 -68.34
CA ASN A 896 55.49 -36.92 -69.80
C ASN A 896 56.55 -37.84 -70.43
N PRO A 897 56.17 -39.04 -70.93
CA PRO A 897 57.11 -40.07 -71.37
C PRO A 897 58.06 -39.64 -72.49
N SER A 898 57.65 -38.70 -73.35
CA SER A 898 58.38 -38.37 -74.59
C SER A 898 59.44 -37.29 -74.45
N GLN A 899 59.41 -36.54 -73.34
CA GLN A 899 60.32 -35.42 -73.08
C GLN A 899 61.36 -35.71 -72.00
N ASN A 900 61.14 -36.75 -71.18
CA ASN A 900 61.83 -36.90 -69.90
C ASN A 900 62.86 -38.03 -69.82
N ILE A 901 62.91 -38.99 -70.77
CA ILE A 901 64.02 -39.94 -71.02
C ILE A 901 63.96 -40.42 -72.48
N ARG A 902 65.04 -40.27 -73.27
CA ARG A 902 65.11 -40.81 -74.67
C ARG A 902 66.39 -41.61 -74.94
N VAL A 903 66.34 -42.57 -75.86
CA VAL A 903 67.51 -43.37 -76.28
C VAL A 903 68.34 -42.57 -77.29
N SER A 904 69.29 -41.78 -76.83
CA SER A 904 70.24 -41.07 -77.69
C SER A 904 71.53 -41.89 -77.81
N ILE A 905 71.61 -42.80 -78.80
CA ILE A 905 72.82 -43.59 -79.04
C ILE A 905 73.99 -42.66 -79.35
N ASN A 906 75.07 -42.80 -78.58
CA ASN A 906 76.27 -42.02 -78.77
C ASN A 906 76.97 -42.41 -80.09
N GLN A 907 77.10 -41.45 -81.01
CA GLN A 907 77.62 -41.65 -82.36
C GLN A 907 79.10 -42.04 -82.41
N LEU A 908 79.84 -41.85 -81.31
CA LEU A 908 81.24 -42.28 -81.20
C LEU A 908 81.38 -43.82 -81.29
N PHE A 909 80.31 -44.57 -81.00
CA PHE A 909 80.31 -46.02 -81.09
C PHE A 909 79.85 -46.56 -82.44
N ARG A 910 79.80 -45.74 -83.50
CA ARG A 910 79.43 -46.23 -84.84
C ARG A 910 80.47 -47.21 -85.39
N PHE A 911 80.00 -48.29 -86.01
CA PHE A 911 80.89 -49.29 -86.60
C PHE A 911 81.48 -48.80 -87.93
N GLU A 912 80.63 -48.36 -88.87
CA GLU A 912 81.05 -47.71 -90.12
C GLU A 912 80.98 -46.19 -89.97
N ALA A 913 82.13 -45.50 -90.06
CA ALA A 913 82.22 -44.06 -89.83
C ALA A 913 81.38 -43.22 -90.83
N ALA A 914 81.14 -43.74 -92.04
CA ALA A 914 80.36 -43.06 -93.08
C ALA A 914 78.83 -43.11 -92.81
N ARG A 915 78.35 -43.96 -91.91
CA ARG A 915 76.93 -44.08 -91.55
C ARG A 915 76.71 -43.69 -90.09
N GLN A 916 75.54 -43.15 -89.77
CA GLN A 916 75.16 -42.84 -88.39
C GLN A 916 74.70 -44.10 -87.65
N ALA A 917 74.98 -44.19 -86.35
CA ALA A 917 74.35 -45.18 -85.48
C ALA A 917 72.90 -44.74 -85.22
N ARG A 918 71.93 -45.64 -85.43
CA ARG A 918 70.50 -45.28 -85.36
C ARG A 918 69.72 -46.18 -84.43
N TYR A 919 68.80 -45.55 -83.69
CA TYR A 919 67.72 -46.22 -82.95
C TYR A 919 66.39 -45.90 -83.62
N THR A 920 65.57 -46.91 -83.88
CA THR A 920 64.38 -46.76 -84.73
C THR A 920 63.14 -46.22 -84.02
N SER A 921 63.13 -46.08 -82.68
CA SER A 921 61.92 -45.72 -81.92
C SER A 921 62.14 -44.59 -80.91
N ASN A 922 62.51 -43.40 -81.38
CA ASN A 922 62.77 -42.23 -80.52
C ASN A 922 61.65 -41.17 -80.50
N ARG A 923 60.40 -41.50 -80.88
CA ARG A 923 59.26 -40.54 -80.84
C ARG A 923 57.96 -41.23 -80.42
N LEU A 924 57.28 -40.67 -79.40
CA LEU A 924 55.91 -41.05 -79.01
C LEU A 924 55.12 -39.81 -78.57
N ASP A 925 53.92 -39.64 -79.11
CA ASP A 925 52.78 -38.97 -78.46
C ASP A 925 51.59 -39.93 -78.65
N GLY A 926 51.46 -40.98 -77.82
CA GLY A 926 50.34 -41.93 -77.90
C GLY A 926 50.54 -43.32 -77.28
N ASN A 927 49.42 -43.96 -76.89
CA ASN A 927 49.27 -45.12 -75.98
C ASN A 927 49.77 -46.50 -76.47
N ALA A 928 50.74 -46.58 -77.37
CA ALA A 928 51.34 -47.86 -77.78
C ALA A 928 52.86 -47.73 -77.91
N HIS A 929 53.59 -48.20 -76.90
CA HIS A 929 55.05 -48.23 -76.93
C HIS A 929 55.52 -49.32 -77.91
N LEU A 930 56.23 -48.93 -78.96
CA LEU A 930 56.97 -49.88 -79.81
C LEU A 930 58.45 -49.78 -79.42
N THR A 931 59.05 -50.85 -78.92
CA THR A 931 60.50 -50.88 -78.72
C THR A 931 61.23 -50.86 -80.07
N GLY A 932 62.27 -50.04 -80.17
CA GLY A 932 63.09 -49.91 -81.38
C GLY A 932 64.29 -50.86 -81.40
N GLY A 933 64.94 -50.98 -82.56
CA GLY A 933 66.21 -51.68 -82.74
C GLY A 933 67.35 -50.71 -83.03
N CYS A 934 68.58 -51.14 -82.75
CA CYS A 934 69.82 -50.43 -83.02
C CYS A 934 70.43 -50.93 -84.34
N THR A 935 71.06 -50.03 -85.11
CA THR A 935 71.82 -50.37 -86.34
C THR A 935 73.12 -49.59 -86.41
N ASN A 936 74.16 -50.19 -87.01
CA ASN A 936 75.46 -49.57 -87.27
C ASN A 936 76.17 -49.04 -86.01
N ILE A 937 76.22 -49.86 -84.95
CA ILE A 937 76.94 -49.58 -83.71
C ILE A 937 77.95 -50.70 -83.47
N SER A 938 79.10 -50.41 -82.84
CA SER A 938 80.20 -51.35 -82.64
C SER A 938 79.80 -52.66 -81.95
N CYS A 939 78.71 -52.64 -81.18
CA CYS A 939 78.13 -53.81 -80.52
C CYS A 939 77.10 -54.56 -81.39
N HIS A 940 76.55 -53.92 -82.43
CA HIS A 940 75.54 -54.49 -83.33
C HIS A 940 75.76 -54.03 -84.79
N TYR A 941 76.33 -54.94 -85.58
CA TYR A 941 76.71 -54.68 -86.98
C TYR A 941 75.50 -54.54 -87.93
N GLY A 942 74.43 -55.31 -87.69
CA GLY A 942 73.15 -55.25 -88.42
C GLY A 942 71.99 -54.75 -87.53
N ALA A 943 70.77 -54.74 -88.07
CA ALA A 943 69.58 -54.36 -87.30
C ALA A 943 69.32 -55.38 -86.17
N THR A 944 69.20 -54.88 -84.93
CA THR A 944 68.85 -55.73 -83.79
C THR A 944 67.36 -56.05 -83.73
N PRO A 945 66.96 -57.18 -83.10
CA PRO A 945 65.57 -57.41 -82.71
C PRO A 945 65.04 -56.27 -81.84
N LYS A 946 63.71 -56.15 -81.75
CA LYS A 946 63.05 -55.20 -80.83
C LYS A 946 63.24 -55.63 -79.38
N TRP A 947 63.28 -54.66 -78.47
CA TRP A 947 63.87 -54.79 -77.12
C TRP A 947 62.83 -55.10 -76.03
N ASP A 948 61.58 -55.36 -76.44
CA ASP A 948 60.52 -55.96 -75.63
C ASP A 948 59.91 -57.11 -76.47
N PRO A 949 60.12 -58.38 -76.08
CA PRO A 949 59.59 -59.52 -76.83
C PRO A 949 58.10 -59.81 -76.57
N ASN A 950 57.46 -59.11 -75.62
CA ASN A 950 56.03 -59.30 -75.32
C ASN A 950 55.14 -58.27 -76.02
N HIS A 951 55.67 -57.55 -77.02
CA HIS A 951 54.94 -56.74 -78.00
C HIS A 951 55.45 -56.94 -79.43
#